data_AF-R7XXI0-F1
#
_entry.id   AF-R7XXI0-F1
#
_cell.length_a   1.000
_cell.length_b   1.000
_cell.length_c   1.000
_cell.angle_alpha   90.00
_cell.angle_beta   90.00
_cell.angle_gamma   90.00
#
_symmetry.space_group_name_H-M   'P 1'
#
loop_
_entity.id
_entity.type
_entity.pdbx_description
1 polymer ?
#
loop_
_entity_poly.entity_id
_entity_poly.type
_entity_poly.pdbx_seq_one_letter_code
_entity_poly.pdbx_strand_id
1 'polypeptide(L)'
;MTTGTTSAFDLPDQRSAKSDPALITDDEQHFRAIGESLESSIADLSARLNEQLRAPGGTGQAAMDRDEEIHRLSGRLRTLRRYTLDLCLGRVVGTAGEALYIGRLGLTDRDGRRLLVDWRSPAAEPFFGATHANPMGLASRRRYRWTRGRISDYWDEVFTSEGLEGHAALDDQSAFIATLGSSRSPQMRDVLGTIQADQDAIIRSGSRGTHVVDGGPGTGKTVVALHRTAYLLYSDPRLGDRRGGVLFVGPHAPYLAYVADVLPSLGEEGVKTCTLLDLQPEGAALQVEADPEVARLKSSVDMVRAIEPAVRLYEEPPTEGMEVETHWADVWLSATDWAEAFAAPAPGTPHNEARDQIWEELLTILIDKHEADDEVSPELVRRSLAQNTDLVTAFNKAWPVIEAADLVGDLWEVPAYLRMCAPWLSPDEVRTLRRADARAWTVSDLPLLDAARQRLGDPEASRRRRRHEAAVAAERARMDRVIDEILQQEDDDGMMAQLNQGGLRDALVDEGALPEATSDPLAGPFAHIVVDEAQELTDAEWQMLLQRCPSRSFTIVGDRAQARHGFTESWEERLERVGLDQVHLASLSINYRTPEEVMTAAEPVIRAVLPDANVPTSIRRSGIPVQHGSTAELQQVLDSWLAEHAEGIACVIGDPAFEGTARVRSLSPEHVKGLEFDLVVLIDPETFGTGIEGAVDRYVAMTRATERLVILTSG
;
A
#
# COMPACT_ATOMS: atom_id res chain seq x y z
N MET A 1 31.42 -39.90 0.15
CA MET A 1 29.96 -40.01 0.33
C MET A 1 29.33 -39.89 -1.05
N THR A 2 28.60 -40.92 -1.47
CA THR A 2 28.04 -41.08 -2.83
C THR A 2 27.03 -39.98 -3.15
N THR A 3 27.38 -39.13 -4.11
CA THR A 3 26.53 -38.11 -4.73
C THR A 3 25.46 -38.79 -5.59
N GLY A 4 24.35 -39.18 -4.96
CA GLY A 4 23.13 -39.52 -5.69
C GLY A 4 22.59 -38.25 -6.32
N THR A 5 22.64 -38.14 -7.65
CA THR A 5 21.94 -37.10 -8.41
C THR A 5 20.44 -37.32 -8.23
N THR A 6 19.86 -36.67 -7.23
CA THR A 6 18.41 -36.65 -7.03
C THR A 6 17.79 -35.91 -8.21
N SER A 7 17.00 -36.61 -9.03
CA SER A 7 16.26 -35.99 -10.14
C SER A 7 15.37 -34.86 -9.62
N ALA A 8 15.20 -33.80 -10.43
CA ALA A 8 14.24 -32.75 -10.17
C ALA A 8 12.79 -33.25 -10.34
N PHE A 9 12.57 -34.35 -11.06
CA PHE A 9 11.25 -34.92 -11.34
C PHE A 9 10.92 -36.06 -10.37
N ASP A 10 9.76 -35.96 -9.73
CA ASP A 10 9.18 -36.95 -8.80
C ASP A 10 7.74 -37.23 -9.25
N LEU A 11 7.63 -37.78 -10.46
CA LEU A 11 6.35 -38.03 -11.11
C LEU A 11 5.73 -39.33 -10.56
N PRO A 12 4.44 -39.33 -10.17
CA PRO A 12 3.74 -40.54 -9.74
C PRO A 12 3.77 -41.64 -10.81
N ASP A 13 3.75 -42.91 -10.43
CA ASP A 13 3.82 -44.07 -11.36
C ASP A 13 2.78 -44.01 -12.49
N GLN A 14 1.61 -43.45 -12.19
CA GLN A 14 0.51 -43.22 -13.14
C GLN A 14 0.87 -42.27 -14.29
N ARG A 15 1.98 -41.52 -14.17
CA ARG A 15 2.50 -40.55 -15.14
C ARG A 15 3.89 -40.93 -15.67
N SER A 16 4.31 -42.18 -15.55
CA SER A 16 5.62 -42.68 -16.02
C SER A 16 5.91 -42.44 -17.52
N ALA A 17 4.89 -42.27 -18.36
CA ALA A 17 5.11 -41.86 -19.75
C ALA A 17 5.73 -40.44 -19.88
N LYS A 18 5.46 -39.55 -18.91
CA LYS A 18 6.04 -38.19 -18.85
C LYS A 18 7.49 -38.19 -18.33
N SER A 19 8.00 -39.29 -17.78
CA SER A 19 9.40 -39.39 -17.33
C SER A 19 10.35 -39.89 -18.42
N ASP A 20 9.93 -39.86 -19.69
CA ASP A 20 10.81 -40.18 -20.82
C ASP A 20 12.05 -39.25 -20.81
N PRO A 21 13.28 -39.79 -20.80
CA PRO A 21 14.50 -39.00 -20.88
C PRO A 21 14.51 -37.99 -22.03
N ALA A 22 13.91 -38.31 -23.18
CA ALA A 22 13.82 -37.39 -24.31
C ALA A 22 13.01 -36.11 -24.01
N LEU A 23 12.13 -36.15 -23.00
CA LEU A 23 11.28 -35.03 -22.60
C LEU A 23 11.89 -34.21 -21.46
N ILE A 24 12.68 -34.81 -20.57
CA ILE A 24 13.10 -34.18 -19.31
C ILE A 24 14.62 -33.94 -19.18
N THR A 25 15.46 -34.57 -20.01
CA THR A 25 16.93 -34.52 -19.83
C THR A 25 17.47 -33.09 -19.90
N ASP A 26 17.01 -32.29 -20.86
CA ASP A 26 17.46 -30.89 -21.01
C ASP A 26 17.06 -30.05 -19.79
N ASP A 27 15.83 -30.26 -19.29
CA ASP A 27 15.34 -29.61 -18.08
C ASP A 27 16.14 -30.04 -16.84
N GLU A 28 16.47 -31.32 -16.70
CA GLU A 28 17.31 -31.80 -15.59
C GLU A 28 18.72 -31.21 -15.60
N GLN A 29 19.33 -31.07 -16.78
CA GLN A 29 20.64 -30.43 -16.91
C GLN A 29 20.56 -28.94 -16.52
N HIS A 30 19.52 -28.24 -16.96
CA HIS A 30 19.29 -26.84 -16.63
C HIS A 30 19.01 -26.64 -15.13
N PHE A 31 18.19 -27.50 -14.52
CA PHE A 31 17.91 -27.44 -13.08
C PHE A 31 19.15 -27.73 -12.23
N ARG A 32 20.07 -28.59 -12.69
CA ARG A 32 21.35 -28.79 -12.01
C ARG A 32 22.17 -27.50 -11.99
N ALA A 33 22.25 -26.80 -13.13
CA ALA A 33 22.93 -25.50 -13.20
C ALA A 33 22.28 -24.45 -12.30
N ILE A 34 20.94 -24.41 -12.24
CA ILE A 34 20.19 -23.54 -11.31
C ILE A 34 20.56 -23.87 -9.86
N GLY A 35 20.55 -25.15 -9.47
CA GLY A 35 20.90 -25.60 -8.13
C GLY A 35 22.31 -25.17 -7.72
N GLU A 36 23.31 -25.43 -8.56
CA GLU A 36 24.70 -25.02 -8.33
C GLU A 36 24.84 -23.50 -8.19
N SER A 37 24.14 -22.74 -9.04
CA SER A 37 24.15 -21.28 -8.99
C SER A 37 23.45 -20.71 -7.74
N LEU A 38 22.35 -21.33 -7.30
CA LEU A 38 21.65 -20.96 -6.06
C LEU A 38 22.53 -21.21 -4.84
N GLU A 39 23.11 -22.41 -4.72
CA GLU A 39 24.04 -22.75 -3.63
C GLU A 39 25.21 -21.76 -3.57
N SER A 40 25.80 -21.45 -4.73
CA SER A 40 26.88 -20.47 -4.83
C SER A 40 26.43 -19.07 -4.39
N SER A 41 25.25 -18.62 -4.82
CA SER A 41 24.74 -17.28 -4.50
C SER A 41 24.39 -17.15 -3.01
N ILE A 42 23.78 -18.19 -2.43
CA ILE A 42 23.47 -18.26 -1.00
C ILE A 42 24.76 -18.23 -0.17
N ALA A 43 25.80 -18.96 -0.60
CA ALA A 43 27.09 -18.98 0.09
C ALA A 43 27.76 -17.60 0.07
N ASP A 44 27.80 -16.94 -1.10
CA ASP A 44 28.40 -15.60 -1.25
C ASP A 44 27.66 -14.53 -0.41
N LEU A 45 26.33 -14.47 -0.52
CA LEU A 45 25.52 -13.54 0.26
C LEU A 45 25.63 -13.81 1.77
N SER A 46 25.70 -15.08 2.18
CA SER A 46 25.91 -15.45 3.59
C SER A 46 27.29 -14.98 4.07
N ALA A 47 28.33 -15.10 3.25
CA ALA A 47 29.67 -14.64 3.58
C ALA A 47 29.71 -13.12 3.75
N ARG A 48 29.13 -12.38 2.80
CA ARG A 48 29.01 -10.91 2.85
C ARG A 48 28.20 -10.43 4.06
N LEU A 49 27.07 -11.08 4.37
CA LEU A 49 26.27 -10.74 5.54
C LEU A 49 27.07 -10.96 6.84
N ASN A 50 27.81 -12.07 6.94
CA ASN A 50 28.67 -12.32 8.09
C ASN A 50 29.82 -11.31 8.21
N GLU A 51 30.36 -10.83 7.09
CA GLU A 51 31.36 -9.76 7.07
C GLU A 51 30.78 -8.45 7.59
N GLN A 52 29.62 -8.03 7.11
CA GLN A 52 28.92 -6.84 7.59
C GLN A 52 28.55 -6.94 9.07
N LEU A 53 28.09 -8.09 9.54
CA LEU A 53 27.80 -8.33 10.95
C LEU A 53 29.05 -8.29 11.85
N ARG A 54 30.23 -8.64 11.31
CA ARG A 54 31.52 -8.64 12.04
C ARG A 54 32.26 -7.32 11.97
N ALA A 55 31.95 -6.46 11.00
CA ALA A 55 32.53 -5.13 10.93
C ALA A 55 32.31 -4.40 12.28
N PRO A 56 33.21 -3.49 12.71
CA PRO A 56 32.95 -2.65 13.86
C PRO A 56 31.74 -1.75 13.58
N GLY A 57 30.91 -1.51 14.61
CA GLY A 57 29.80 -0.56 14.50
C GLY A 57 30.38 0.85 14.37
N GLY A 58 30.21 1.48 13.20
CA GLY A 58 30.49 2.90 13.05
C GLY A 58 29.53 3.75 13.87
N THR A 59 29.75 5.06 13.89
CA THR A 59 28.76 6.05 14.39
C THR A 59 28.09 6.74 13.22
N GLY A 60 26.86 7.22 13.43
CA GLY A 60 26.12 8.00 12.42
C GLY A 60 25.79 7.21 11.15
N GLN A 61 26.02 7.82 9.99
CA GLN A 61 25.67 7.27 8.66
C GLN A 61 26.27 5.87 8.42
N ALA A 62 27.49 5.61 8.88
CA ALA A 62 28.14 4.31 8.68
C ALA A 62 27.43 3.16 9.42
N ALA A 63 26.72 3.46 10.51
CA ALA A 63 25.87 2.48 11.20
C ALA A 63 24.56 2.26 10.43
N MET A 64 23.93 3.33 9.95
CA MET A 64 22.69 3.24 9.17
C MET A 64 22.90 2.51 7.84
N ASP A 65 23.93 2.88 7.07
CA ASP A 65 24.28 2.22 5.80
C ASP A 65 24.57 0.72 6.01
N ARG A 66 25.22 0.39 7.13
CA ARG A 66 25.48 -0.99 7.50
C ARG A 66 24.18 -1.72 7.85
N ASP A 67 23.32 -1.12 8.65
CA ASP A 67 22.05 -1.74 9.05
C ASP A 67 21.13 -1.94 7.83
N GLU A 68 21.09 -0.97 6.91
CA GLU A 68 20.42 -1.08 5.61
C GLU A 68 21.02 -2.22 4.77
N GLU A 69 22.34 -2.29 4.66
CA GLU A 69 23.02 -3.36 3.91
C GLU A 69 22.78 -4.73 4.54
N ILE A 70 22.80 -4.84 5.88
CA ILE A 70 22.45 -6.05 6.61
C ILE A 70 21.01 -6.44 6.32
N HIS A 71 20.08 -5.48 6.36
CA HIS A 71 18.67 -5.73 6.09
C HIS A 71 18.47 -6.25 4.67
N ARG A 72 19.06 -5.57 3.68
CA ARG A 72 19.02 -5.93 2.26
C ARG A 72 19.62 -7.31 1.97
N LEU A 73 20.80 -7.61 2.53
CA LEU A 73 21.44 -8.91 2.38
C LEU A 73 20.62 -10.02 3.06
N SER A 74 20.09 -9.75 4.25
CA SER A 74 19.25 -10.69 5.00
C SER A 74 17.96 -11.01 4.26
N GLY A 75 17.29 -10.00 3.72
CA GLY A 75 16.09 -10.14 2.90
C GLY A 75 16.33 -10.98 1.65
N ARG A 76 17.34 -10.62 0.85
CA ARG A 76 17.72 -11.40 -0.34
C ARG A 76 18.06 -12.86 -0.01
N LEU A 77 18.76 -13.10 1.09
CA LEU A 77 19.12 -14.45 1.54
C LEU A 77 17.89 -15.23 1.99
N ARG A 78 16.94 -14.58 2.69
CA ARG A 78 15.66 -15.19 3.09
C ARG A 78 14.88 -15.64 1.87
N THR A 79 14.79 -14.81 0.84
CA THR A 79 14.07 -15.13 -0.41
C THR A 79 14.74 -16.29 -1.15
N LEU A 80 16.07 -16.28 -1.31
CA LEU A 80 16.79 -17.38 -1.96
C LEU A 80 16.78 -18.68 -1.16
N ARG A 81 16.67 -18.65 0.18
CA ARG A 81 16.55 -19.86 1.01
C ARG A 81 15.13 -20.40 1.04
N ARG A 82 14.12 -19.55 0.84
CA ARG A 82 12.72 -19.94 0.75
C ARG A 82 12.46 -20.81 -0.48
N TYR A 83 13.12 -20.48 -1.60
CA TYR A 83 12.96 -21.19 -2.87
C TYR A 83 14.19 -22.04 -3.19
N THR A 84 13.94 -23.28 -3.58
CA THR A 84 14.93 -24.21 -4.14
C THR A 84 14.84 -24.16 -5.67
N LEU A 85 14.74 -25.31 -6.33
CA LEU A 85 14.50 -25.39 -7.77
C LEU A 85 13.10 -24.88 -8.16
N ASP A 86 12.16 -24.82 -7.20
CA ASP A 86 10.82 -24.23 -7.34
C ASP A 86 10.82 -22.71 -7.56
N LEU A 87 12.00 -22.10 -7.61
CA LEU A 87 12.20 -20.79 -8.19
C LEU A 87 11.81 -20.74 -9.68
N CYS A 88 11.99 -21.83 -10.42
CA CYS A 88 11.64 -21.91 -11.84
C CYS A 88 10.14 -22.25 -12.02
N LEU A 89 9.38 -21.33 -12.60
CA LEU A 89 7.94 -21.51 -12.85
C LEU A 89 7.68 -22.39 -14.09
N GLY A 90 8.53 -22.27 -15.10
CA GLY A 90 8.34 -22.91 -16.38
C GLY A 90 9.37 -22.49 -17.41
N ARG A 91 9.18 -22.92 -18.66
CA ARG A 91 9.98 -22.49 -19.80
C ARG A 91 9.11 -22.15 -21.00
N VAL A 92 9.62 -21.29 -21.86
CA VAL A 92 9.04 -21.00 -23.18
C VAL A 92 10.08 -21.25 -24.25
N VAL A 93 9.63 -21.73 -25.40
CA VAL A 93 10.45 -21.91 -26.59
C VAL A 93 9.89 -21.00 -27.67
N GLY A 94 10.72 -20.07 -28.15
CA GLY A 94 10.36 -19.21 -29.28
C GLY A 94 10.30 -19.99 -30.59
N THR A 95 9.68 -19.42 -31.63
CA THR A 95 9.72 -19.99 -32.99
C THR A 95 11.13 -20.16 -33.56
N ALA A 96 12.12 -19.44 -33.02
CA ALA A 96 13.54 -19.61 -33.35
C ALA A 96 14.22 -20.80 -32.64
N GLY A 97 13.52 -21.49 -31.73
CA GLY A 97 14.00 -22.69 -31.03
C GLY A 97 14.78 -22.44 -29.73
N GLU A 98 15.01 -21.19 -29.32
CA GLU A 98 15.68 -20.87 -28.06
C GLU A 98 14.72 -21.06 -26.87
N ALA A 99 15.18 -21.77 -25.83
CA ALA A 99 14.42 -21.99 -24.60
C ALA A 99 14.79 -20.94 -23.54
N LEU A 100 13.78 -20.26 -23.01
CA LEU A 100 13.90 -19.33 -21.90
C LEU A 100 13.19 -19.90 -20.67
N TYR A 101 13.92 -20.05 -19.58
CA TYR A 101 13.36 -20.48 -18.30
C TYR A 101 12.93 -19.26 -17.49
N ILE A 102 11.68 -19.27 -17.04
CA ILE A 102 11.05 -18.18 -16.31
C ILE A 102 11.05 -18.53 -14.83
N GLY A 103 11.61 -17.64 -14.01
CA GLY A 103 11.69 -17.80 -12.56
C GLY A 103 10.97 -16.70 -11.80
N ARG A 104 10.67 -16.97 -10.53
CA ARG A 104 10.19 -15.96 -9.58
C ARG A 104 11.20 -14.84 -9.37
N LEU A 105 12.48 -15.14 -9.60
CA LEU A 105 13.59 -14.20 -9.58
C LEU A 105 14.51 -14.49 -10.75
N GLY A 106 15.21 -13.45 -11.23
CA GLY A 106 16.32 -13.62 -12.16
C GLY A 106 17.51 -14.32 -11.50
N LEU A 107 18.12 -15.28 -12.22
CA LEU A 107 19.32 -15.99 -11.79
C LEU A 107 20.32 -16.07 -12.93
N THR A 108 21.57 -15.75 -12.63
CA THR A 108 22.71 -15.85 -13.54
C THR A 108 23.76 -16.75 -12.91
N ASP A 109 24.43 -17.55 -13.74
CA ASP A 109 25.57 -18.34 -13.28
C ASP A 109 26.83 -17.48 -13.10
N ARG A 110 27.93 -18.12 -12.68
CA ARG A 110 29.23 -17.46 -12.46
C ARG A 110 29.87 -16.91 -13.74
N ASP A 111 29.50 -17.47 -14.90
CA ASP A 111 29.99 -17.05 -16.20
C ASP A 111 29.12 -15.92 -16.80
N GLY A 112 28.10 -15.46 -16.05
CA GLY A 112 27.16 -14.42 -16.46
C GLY A 112 26.07 -14.90 -17.40
N ARG A 113 25.95 -16.22 -17.65
CA ARG A 113 24.85 -16.78 -18.45
C ARG A 113 23.56 -16.71 -17.65
N ARG A 114 22.50 -16.26 -18.30
CA ARG A 114 21.17 -16.15 -17.69
C ARG A 114 20.54 -17.54 -17.60
N LEU A 115 20.37 -18.04 -16.38
CA LEU A 115 19.71 -19.32 -16.11
C LEU A 115 18.20 -19.14 -15.93
N LEU A 116 17.77 -18.06 -15.28
CA LEU A 116 16.36 -17.72 -15.09
C LEU A 116 16.11 -16.27 -15.48
N VAL A 117 15.06 -16.05 -16.26
CA VAL A 117 14.48 -14.74 -16.52
C VAL A 117 13.49 -14.44 -15.41
N ASP A 118 13.60 -13.27 -14.80
CA ASP A 118 12.64 -12.80 -13.81
C ASP A 118 11.25 -12.66 -14.45
N TRP A 119 10.21 -13.18 -13.80
CA TRP A 119 8.84 -13.11 -14.29
C TRP A 119 8.36 -11.66 -14.54
N ARG A 120 8.92 -10.68 -13.82
CA ARG A 120 8.61 -9.25 -13.99
C ARG A 120 9.24 -8.65 -15.26
N SER A 121 10.19 -9.36 -15.88
CA SER A 121 10.82 -8.90 -17.13
C SER A 121 9.81 -8.87 -18.30
N PRO A 122 9.92 -7.90 -19.23
CA PRO A 122 9.18 -7.95 -20.49
C PRO A 122 9.43 -9.23 -21.30
N ALA A 123 10.64 -9.80 -21.20
CA ALA A 123 10.97 -11.07 -21.87
C ALA A 123 10.16 -12.28 -21.34
N ALA A 124 9.56 -12.17 -20.15
CA ALA A 124 8.72 -13.20 -19.57
C ALA A 124 7.22 -13.03 -19.89
N GLU A 125 6.81 -11.90 -20.49
CA GLU A 125 5.41 -11.62 -20.85
C GLU A 125 4.76 -12.76 -21.67
N PRO A 126 5.41 -13.32 -22.71
CA PRO A 126 4.80 -14.42 -23.47
C PRO A 126 4.48 -15.66 -22.61
N PHE A 127 5.19 -15.89 -21.49
CA PHE A 127 4.89 -17.03 -20.62
C PHE A 127 3.49 -16.93 -19.99
N PHE A 128 3.03 -15.73 -19.69
CA PHE A 128 1.74 -15.48 -19.03
C PHE A 128 0.67 -15.03 -20.04
N GLY A 129 1.01 -14.10 -20.93
CA GLY A 129 0.07 -13.48 -21.87
C GLY A 129 -0.23 -14.26 -23.16
N ALA A 130 0.62 -15.23 -23.55
CA ALA A 130 0.41 -15.95 -24.79
C ALA A 130 -0.84 -16.85 -24.73
N THR A 131 -1.67 -16.73 -25.77
CA THR A 131 -2.87 -17.55 -26.03
C THR A 131 -2.75 -18.21 -27.41
N HIS A 132 -3.61 -19.18 -27.74
CA HIS A 132 -3.63 -19.74 -29.10
C HIS A 132 -4.00 -18.70 -30.17
N ALA A 133 -4.82 -17.71 -29.82
CA ALA A 133 -5.18 -16.60 -30.72
C ALA A 133 -4.03 -15.60 -30.90
N ASN A 134 -3.24 -15.37 -29.85
CA ASN A 134 -2.04 -14.53 -29.88
C ASN A 134 -0.86 -15.26 -29.21
N PRO A 135 -0.10 -16.07 -29.96
CA PRO A 135 1.04 -16.83 -29.41
C PRO A 135 2.23 -16.00 -28.94
N MET A 136 2.27 -14.70 -29.24
CA MET A 136 3.38 -13.79 -28.89
C MET A 136 4.77 -14.31 -29.31
N GLY A 137 4.83 -15.00 -30.45
CA GLY A 137 6.08 -15.55 -31.00
C GLY A 137 6.55 -16.88 -30.40
N LEU A 138 5.75 -17.49 -29.52
CA LEU A 138 6.05 -18.79 -28.92
C LEU A 138 5.74 -19.96 -29.87
N ALA A 139 6.62 -20.95 -29.85
CA ALA A 139 6.36 -22.28 -30.40
C ALA A 139 5.72 -23.20 -29.36
N SER A 140 6.27 -23.19 -28.14
CA SER A 140 5.73 -23.96 -27.02
C SER A 140 6.00 -23.32 -25.67
N ARG A 141 5.23 -23.73 -24.66
CA ARG A 141 5.34 -23.33 -23.26
C ARG A 141 5.23 -24.55 -22.37
N ARG A 142 6.15 -24.72 -21.42
CA ARG A 142 6.08 -25.74 -20.37
C ARG A 142 5.88 -25.09 -19.00
N ARG A 143 4.99 -25.66 -18.19
CA ARG A 143 4.76 -25.26 -16.79
C ARG A 143 5.08 -26.41 -15.85
N TYR A 144 5.68 -26.13 -14.71
CA TYR A 144 6.04 -27.14 -13.72
C TYR A 144 5.13 -27.07 -12.49
N ARG A 145 4.73 -28.23 -11.96
CA ARG A 145 4.13 -28.36 -10.62
C ARG A 145 5.19 -28.75 -9.63
N TRP A 146 5.46 -27.85 -8.69
CA TRP A 146 6.38 -28.15 -7.60
C TRP A 146 5.63 -28.70 -6.39
N THR A 147 6.21 -29.70 -5.76
CA THR A 147 5.76 -30.26 -4.49
C THR A 147 7.00 -30.61 -3.68
N ARG A 148 7.20 -29.92 -2.55
CA ARG A 148 8.36 -30.12 -1.66
C ARG A 148 9.72 -30.07 -2.40
N GLY A 149 9.88 -29.12 -3.31
CA GLY A 149 11.12 -28.89 -4.06
C GLY A 149 11.37 -29.85 -5.24
N ARG A 150 10.40 -30.71 -5.60
CA ARG A 150 10.47 -31.57 -6.78
C ARG A 150 9.25 -31.40 -7.68
N ILE A 151 9.41 -31.71 -8.96
CA ILE A 151 8.38 -31.60 -9.98
C ILE A 151 7.47 -32.83 -9.90
N SER A 152 6.23 -32.65 -9.45
CA SER A 152 5.22 -33.70 -9.36
C SER A 152 4.35 -33.84 -10.62
N ASP A 153 4.40 -32.83 -11.50
CA ASP A 153 3.75 -32.83 -12.81
C ASP A 153 4.33 -31.70 -13.69
N TYR A 154 4.15 -31.80 -15.00
CA TYR A 154 4.40 -30.69 -15.92
C TYR A 154 3.45 -30.74 -17.12
N TRP A 155 3.33 -29.61 -17.81
CA TRP A 155 2.41 -29.43 -18.93
C TRP A 155 3.05 -28.67 -20.06
N ASP A 156 2.93 -29.21 -21.26
CA ASP A 156 3.37 -28.59 -22.50
C ASP A 156 2.16 -28.06 -23.28
N GLU A 157 2.26 -26.79 -23.69
CA GLU A 157 1.32 -26.13 -24.57
C GLU A 157 2.06 -25.77 -25.85
N VAL A 158 1.48 -26.11 -27.01
CA VAL A 158 2.08 -25.89 -28.33
C VAL A 158 1.22 -24.91 -29.10
N PHE A 159 1.84 -23.86 -29.64
CA PHE A 159 1.14 -22.77 -30.31
C PHE A 159 1.24 -22.84 -31.85
N THR A 160 2.11 -23.68 -32.40
CA THR A 160 2.28 -23.87 -33.85
C THR A 160 1.32 -24.91 -34.42
N SER A 161 0.76 -24.64 -35.60
CA SER A 161 -0.11 -25.57 -36.35
C SER A 161 0.55 -26.92 -36.66
N GLU A 162 1.83 -26.96 -37.06
CA GLU A 162 2.56 -28.21 -37.32
C GLU A 162 2.77 -29.05 -36.05
N GLY A 163 3.03 -28.40 -34.91
CA GLY A 163 3.19 -29.07 -33.62
C GLY A 163 1.88 -29.61 -33.04
N LEU A 164 0.74 -28.98 -33.38
CA LEU A 164 -0.60 -29.47 -33.02
C LEU A 164 -0.96 -30.78 -33.76
N GLU A 165 -0.47 -30.97 -34.99
CA GLU A 165 -0.69 -32.20 -35.78
C GLU A 165 0.23 -33.37 -35.37
N GLY A 166 1.47 -33.08 -34.93
CA GLY A 166 2.47 -34.08 -34.56
C GLY A 166 2.42 -34.59 -33.11
N HIS A 167 1.72 -33.89 -32.21
CA HIS A 167 1.65 -34.20 -30.76
C HIS A 167 0.23 -34.45 -30.25
N ALA A 168 -0.65 -34.96 -31.11
CA ALA A 168 -2.05 -35.30 -30.81
C ALA A 168 -2.27 -36.38 -29.71
N ALA A 169 -1.22 -36.78 -28.96
CA ALA A 169 -1.29 -37.81 -27.92
C ALA A 169 -0.66 -37.42 -26.57
N LEU A 170 -0.19 -36.19 -26.35
CA LEU A 170 0.35 -35.75 -25.05
C LEU A 170 -0.67 -34.88 -24.28
N ASP A 171 -1.58 -35.58 -23.60
CA ASP A 171 -2.17 -35.27 -22.29
C ASP A 171 -2.57 -33.80 -21.98
N ASP A 172 -3.49 -33.26 -22.81
CA ASP A 172 -4.82 -32.70 -22.48
C ASP A 172 -5.16 -31.96 -21.17
N GLN A 173 -4.23 -31.65 -20.26
CA GLN A 173 -4.61 -31.18 -18.92
C GLN A 173 -3.72 -30.04 -18.47
N SER A 174 -4.28 -28.93 -18.00
CA SER A 174 -3.54 -27.94 -17.23
C SER A 174 -3.71 -28.22 -15.72
N ALA A 175 -2.71 -27.80 -14.94
CA ALA A 175 -2.64 -27.97 -13.49
C ALA A 175 -3.86 -27.51 -12.71
N PHE A 176 -4.49 -26.48 -13.25
CA PHE A 176 -5.56 -25.71 -12.67
C PHE A 176 -6.91 -26.26 -13.16
N ILE A 177 -6.97 -26.73 -14.41
CA ILE A 177 -8.10 -27.45 -15.03
C ILE A 177 -8.42 -28.75 -14.28
N ALA A 178 -7.40 -29.50 -13.86
CA ALA A 178 -7.60 -30.81 -13.23
C ALA A 178 -8.20 -30.71 -11.81
N THR A 179 -7.99 -29.59 -11.10
CA THR A 179 -8.52 -29.36 -9.74
C THR A 179 -9.92 -28.73 -9.77
N LEU A 180 -10.36 -28.17 -10.90
CA LEU A 180 -11.61 -27.42 -11.04
C LEU A 180 -12.87 -28.24 -11.40
N GLY A 181 -12.75 -29.56 -11.58
CA GLY A 181 -13.89 -30.45 -11.77
C GLY A 181 -13.83 -31.26 -13.07
N SER A 182 -14.60 -32.34 -13.09
CA SER A 182 -14.57 -33.48 -14.01
C SER A 182 -15.01 -33.23 -15.47
N SER A 183 -15.21 -31.98 -15.90
CA SER A 183 -15.70 -31.66 -17.26
C SER A 183 -14.58 -31.20 -18.20
N ARG A 184 -14.10 -32.15 -19.02
CA ARG A 184 -12.98 -32.05 -19.97
C ARG A 184 -13.36 -31.38 -21.31
N SER A 185 -13.88 -30.15 -21.32
CA SER A 185 -14.22 -29.48 -22.60
C SER A 185 -13.07 -28.60 -23.14
N PRO A 186 -12.84 -28.55 -24.47
CA PRO A 186 -11.90 -27.62 -25.12
C PRO A 186 -12.14 -26.15 -24.77
N GLN A 187 -13.39 -25.76 -24.51
CA GLN A 187 -13.79 -24.42 -24.09
C GLN A 187 -13.16 -23.99 -22.75
N MET A 188 -12.94 -24.92 -21.81
CA MET A 188 -12.35 -24.62 -20.50
C MET A 188 -10.85 -24.28 -20.60
N ARG A 189 -10.14 -24.81 -21.60
CA ARG A 189 -8.73 -24.47 -21.87
C ARG A 189 -8.58 -23.04 -22.38
N ASP A 190 -9.42 -22.67 -23.35
CA ASP A 190 -9.41 -21.33 -23.94
C ASP A 190 -9.77 -20.24 -22.91
N VAL A 191 -10.74 -20.52 -22.03
CA VAL A 191 -11.13 -19.59 -20.96
C VAL A 191 -9.96 -19.34 -19.98
N LEU A 192 -9.24 -20.37 -19.55
CA LEU A 192 -8.14 -20.20 -18.59
C LEU A 192 -6.89 -19.54 -19.17
N GLY A 193 -6.59 -19.82 -20.44
CA GLY A 193 -5.57 -19.08 -21.18
C GLY A 193 -5.92 -17.60 -21.29
N THR A 194 -7.21 -17.30 -21.51
CA THR A 194 -7.72 -15.92 -21.55
C THR A 194 -7.68 -15.24 -20.19
N ILE A 195 -8.09 -15.91 -19.09
CA ILE A 195 -8.00 -15.34 -17.72
C ILE A 195 -6.57 -14.92 -17.39
N GLN A 196 -5.59 -15.77 -17.69
CA GLN A 196 -4.19 -15.46 -17.37
C GLN A 196 -3.65 -14.33 -18.23
N ALA A 197 -4.06 -14.26 -19.50
CA ALA A 197 -3.71 -13.14 -20.37
C ALA A 197 -4.35 -11.83 -19.89
N ASP A 198 -5.62 -11.83 -19.50
CA ASP A 198 -6.33 -10.66 -18.98
C ASP A 198 -5.69 -10.17 -17.67
N GLN A 199 -5.38 -11.09 -16.75
CA GLN A 199 -4.68 -10.77 -15.51
C GLN A 199 -3.26 -10.23 -15.77
N ASP A 200 -2.50 -10.84 -16.68
CA ASP A 200 -1.15 -10.37 -17.02
C ASP A 200 -1.17 -8.99 -17.69
N ALA A 201 -2.15 -8.72 -18.56
CA ALA A 201 -2.35 -7.41 -19.16
C ALA A 201 -2.62 -6.33 -18.10
N ILE A 202 -3.44 -6.63 -17.08
CA ILE A 202 -3.68 -5.73 -15.94
C ILE A 202 -2.40 -5.53 -15.14
N ILE A 203 -1.69 -6.61 -14.78
CA ILE A 203 -0.43 -6.58 -14.02
C ILE A 203 0.61 -5.71 -14.73
N ARG A 204 0.77 -5.88 -16.03
CA ARG A 204 1.81 -5.22 -16.84
C ARG A 204 1.44 -3.84 -17.35
N SER A 205 0.21 -3.37 -17.12
CA SER A 205 -0.18 -2.02 -17.55
C SER A 205 0.65 -0.95 -16.84
N GLY A 206 0.87 0.20 -17.47
CA GLY A 206 1.75 1.25 -16.91
C GLY A 206 1.26 1.84 -15.58
N SER A 207 2.15 2.51 -14.86
CA SER A 207 1.86 3.19 -13.57
C SER A 207 1.18 4.56 -13.72
N ARG A 208 1.05 5.10 -14.94
CA ARG A 208 0.53 6.46 -15.13
C ARG A 208 -0.99 6.51 -14.95
N GLY A 209 -1.45 7.48 -14.16
CA GLY A 209 -2.86 7.69 -13.86
C GLY A 209 -3.42 6.64 -12.89
N THR A 210 -4.73 6.55 -12.87
CA THR A 210 -5.48 5.64 -12.00
C THR A 210 -5.91 4.41 -12.78
N HIS A 211 -5.54 3.23 -12.29
CA HIS A 211 -5.98 1.96 -12.85
C HIS A 211 -6.93 1.28 -11.86
N VAL A 212 -8.16 1.02 -12.29
CA VAL A 212 -9.18 0.33 -11.49
C VAL A 212 -9.29 -1.11 -11.95
N VAL A 213 -9.16 -2.04 -11.02
CA VAL A 213 -9.39 -3.48 -11.22
C VAL A 213 -10.70 -3.83 -10.54
N ASP A 214 -11.78 -3.80 -11.31
CA ASP A 214 -13.12 -4.17 -10.87
C ASP A 214 -13.34 -5.67 -11.08
N GLY A 215 -13.83 -6.38 -10.09
CA GLY A 215 -14.08 -7.81 -10.25
C GLY A 215 -14.84 -8.40 -9.08
N GLY A 216 -15.57 -9.48 -9.34
CA GLY A 216 -16.35 -10.12 -8.29
C GLY A 216 -15.54 -10.96 -7.29
N PRO A 217 -16.20 -11.62 -6.33
CA PRO A 217 -15.56 -12.60 -5.46
C PRO A 217 -14.95 -13.76 -6.27
N GLY A 218 -13.81 -14.27 -5.81
CA GLY A 218 -13.16 -15.44 -6.40
C GLY A 218 -12.46 -15.24 -7.75
N THR A 219 -12.34 -14.00 -8.23
CA THR A 219 -11.67 -13.62 -9.49
C THR A 219 -10.16 -13.38 -9.36
N GLY A 220 -9.64 -13.32 -8.13
CA GLY A 220 -8.20 -13.15 -7.86
C GLY A 220 -7.71 -11.70 -7.82
N LYS A 221 -8.60 -10.71 -7.73
CA LYS A 221 -8.29 -9.27 -7.63
C LYS A 221 -7.07 -8.91 -6.77
N THR A 222 -7.05 -9.33 -5.50
CA THR A 222 -5.94 -9.04 -4.59
C THR A 222 -4.62 -9.62 -5.08
N VAL A 223 -4.63 -10.82 -5.64
CA VAL A 223 -3.42 -11.44 -6.20
C VAL A 223 -2.92 -10.62 -7.40
N VAL A 224 -3.83 -10.20 -8.29
CA VAL A 224 -3.53 -9.29 -9.41
C VAL A 224 -2.92 -7.99 -8.90
N ALA A 225 -3.48 -7.40 -7.84
CA ALA A 225 -2.97 -6.19 -7.21
C ALA A 225 -1.54 -6.35 -6.69
N LEU A 226 -1.26 -7.42 -5.94
CA LEU A 226 0.06 -7.69 -5.37
C LEU A 226 1.11 -7.95 -6.45
N HIS A 227 0.75 -8.74 -7.47
CA HIS A 227 1.63 -8.96 -8.62
C HIS A 227 1.87 -7.67 -9.41
N ARG A 228 0.83 -6.86 -9.60
CA ARG A 228 0.94 -5.54 -10.23
C ARG A 228 1.89 -4.64 -9.46
N THR A 229 1.77 -4.54 -8.14
CA THR A 229 2.69 -3.78 -7.28
C THR A 229 4.14 -4.20 -7.51
N ALA A 230 4.42 -5.51 -7.48
CA ALA A 230 5.76 -6.03 -7.71
C ALA A 230 6.27 -5.78 -9.14
N TYR A 231 5.40 -5.89 -10.14
CA TYR A 231 5.76 -5.56 -11.52
C TYR A 231 6.08 -4.07 -11.69
N LEU A 232 5.31 -3.17 -11.09
CA LEU A 232 5.51 -1.73 -11.19
C LEU A 232 6.80 -1.28 -10.50
N LEU A 233 7.12 -1.82 -9.32
CA LEU A 233 8.39 -1.57 -8.62
C LEU A 233 9.60 -2.01 -9.46
N TYR A 234 9.46 -3.12 -10.19
CA TYR A 234 10.50 -3.61 -11.09
C TYR A 234 10.62 -2.81 -12.39
N SER A 235 9.48 -2.46 -13.01
CA SER A 235 9.43 -1.87 -14.35
C SER A 235 9.54 -0.35 -14.37
N ASP A 236 9.19 0.34 -13.29
CA ASP A 236 9.21 1.79 -13.17
C ASP A 236 10.19 2.28 -12.09
N PRO A 237 11.41 2.71 -12.47
CA PRO A 237 12.42 3.19 -11.53
C PRO A 237 12.00 4.42 -10.72
N ARG A 238 10.88 5.08 -11.04
CA ARG A 238 10.35 6.21 -10.27
C ARG A 238 9.70 5.75 -8.97
N LEU A 239 9.30 4.49 -8.86
CA LEU A 239 8.58 3.95 -7.71
C LEU A 239 9.49 3.39 -6.61
N GLY A 240 10.80 3.34 -6.82
CA GLY A 240 11.74 2.82 -5.83
C GLY A 240 11.83 3.68 -4.56
N ASP A 241 12.32 3.09 -3.47
CA ASP A 241 12.35 3.68 -2.11
C ASP A 241 12.98 5.08 -2.02
N ARG A 242 13.94 5.40 -2.90
CA ARG A 242 14.61 6.71 -2.94
C ARG A 242 13.83 7.79 -3.70
N ARG A 243 12.64 7.49 -4.24
CA ARG A 243 11.87 8.36 -5.15
C ARG A 243 10.36 8.41 -4.86
N GLY A 244 9.97 8.08 -3.63
CA GLY A 244 8.59 8.18 -3.14
C GLY A 244 7.98 6.84 -2.74
N GLY A 245 8.54 5.70 -3.15
CA GLY A 245 8.06 4.38 -2.72
C GLY A 245 6.60 4.08 -3.11
N VAL A 246 6.08 2.97 -2.59
CA VAL A 246 4.71 2.52 -2.79
C VAL A 246 4.01 2.33 -1.46
N LEU A 247 2.79 2.86 -1.34
CA LEU A 247 1.89 2.60 -0.22
C LEU A 247 0.82 1.59 -0.63
N PHE A 248 0.62 0.56 0.17
CA PHE A 248 -0.45 -0.41 0.03
C PHE A 248 -1.45 -0.25 1.18
N VAL A 249 -2.68 0.13 0.85
CA VAL A 249 -3.78 0.37 1.78
C VAL A 249 -4.74 -0.81 1.72
N GLY A 250 -4.94 -1.46 2.87
CA GLY A 250 -5.85 -2.60 3.01
C GLY A 250 -6.99 -2.33 4.01
N PRO A 251 -8.03 -3.16 4.01
CA PRO A 251 -9.23 -2.96 4.83
C PRO A 251 -9.01 -3.19 6.33
N HIS A 252 -8.14 -4.13 6.72
CA HIS A 252 -7.91 -4.48 8.13
C HIS A 252 -6.56 -5.17 8.38
N ALA A 253 -6.14 -5.20 9.65
CA ALA A 253 -4.82 -5.70 10.05
C ALA A 253 -4.56 -7.19 9.73
N PRO A 254 -5.49 -8.14 9.96
CA PRO A 254 -5.29 -9.54 9.55
C PRO A 254 -5.01 -9.71 8.05
N TYR A 255 -5.69 -8.92 7.22
CA TYR A 255 -5.45 -8.92 5.77
C TYR A 255 -4.07 -8.34 5.42
N LEU A 256 -3.65 -7.25 6.08
CA LEU A 256 -2.32 -6.69 5.84
C LEU A 256 -1.18 -7.63 6.25
N ALA A 257 -1.37 -8.45 7.29
CA ALA A 257 -0.41 -9.48 7.67
C ALA A 257 -0.22 -10.50 6.54
N TYR A 258 -1.30 -10.91 5.86
CA TYR A 258 -1.22 -11.75 4.67
C TYR A 258 -0.43 -11.05 3.54
N VAL A 259 -0.70 -9.78 3.27
CA VAL A 259 0.02 -9.00 2.23
C VAL A 259 1.51 -8.91 2.55
N ALA A 260 1.86 -8.67 3.81
CA ALA A 260 3.25 -8.59 4.29
C ALA A 260 4.01 -9.91 4.15
N ASP A 261 3.33 -11.07 4.10
CA ASP A 261 3.95 -12.37 3.84
C ASP A 261 4.13 -12.66 2.33
N VAL A 262 3.26 -12.08 1.50
CA VAL A 262 3.21 -12.33 0.04
C VAL A 262 4.16 -11.44 -0.73
N LEU A 263 4.23 -10.13 -0.46
CA LEU A 263 5.09 -9.20 -1.21
C LEU A 263 6.59 -9.58 -1.16
N PRO A 264 7.16 -9.97 0.00
CA PRO A 264 8.54 -10.46 0.05
C PRO A 264 8.76 -11.74 -0.77
N SER A 265 7.72 -12.57 -0.88
CA SER A 265 7.72 -13.78 -1.73
C SER A 265 7.82 -13.44 -3.23
N LEU A 266 7.34 -12.26 -3.61
CA LEU A 266 7.43 -11.71 -4.97
C LEU A 266 8.74 -10.93 -5.20
N GLY A 267 9.59 -10.82 -4.17
CA GLY A 267 10.88 -10.16 -4.25
C GLY A 267 10.87 -8.66 -3.95
N GLU A 268 9.84 -8.15 -3.27
CA GLU A 268 9.70 -6.74 -2.88
C GLU A 268 9.66 -6.57 -1.36
N GLU A 269 10.52 -5.70 -0.82
CA GLU A 269 10.61 -5.40 0.63
C GLU A 269 10.39 -3.91 0.96
N GLY A 270 10.29 -3.03 -0.05
CA GLY A 270 10.14 -1.56 0.10
C GLY A 270 8.71 -1.03 0.13
N VAL A 271 7.69 -1.90 0.11
CA VAL A 271 6.28 -1.48 0.12
C VAL A 271 5.84 -1.18 1.55
N LYS A 272 5.35 0.04 1.80
CA LYS A 272 4.72 0.37 3.07
C LYS A 272 3.27 -0.13 3.06
N THR A 273 2.86 -0.84 4.09
CA THR A 273 1.50 -1.38 4.22
C THR A 273 0.79 -0.75 5.41
N CYS A 274 -0.43 -0.27 5.25
CA CYS A 274 -1.21 0.32 6.34
C CYS A 274 -2.73 0.17 6.13
N THR A 275 -3.51 0.34 7.17
CA THR A 275 -4.95 0.65 7.06
C THR A 275 -5.13 2.17 7.01
N LEU A 276 -6.33 2.66 6.69
CA LEU A 276 -6.61 4.10 6.78
C LEU A 276 -6.44 4.64 8.21
N LEU A 277 -6.79 3.83 9.22
CA LEU A 277 -6.64 4.21 10.64
C LEU A 277 -5.17 4.43 11.00
N ASP A 278 -4.25 3.68 10.40
CA ASP A 278 -2.82 3.79 10.68
C ASP A 278 -2.18 5.07 10.11
N LEU A 279 -2.87 5.77 9.19
CA LEU A 279 -2.40 7.05 8.64
C LEU A 279 -2.40 8.19 9.67
N GLN A 280 -3.04 7.98 10.82
CA GLN A 280 -3.02 8.93 11.94
C GLN A 280 -2.69 8.23 13.26
N PRO A 281 -1.87 8.85 14.13
CA PRO A 281 -1.49 8.25 15.42
C PRO A 281 -2.68 7.86 16.30
N GLU A 282 -3.76 8.63 16.28
CA GLU A 282 -4.96 8.39 17.09
C GLU A 282 -5.92 7.36 16.48
N GLY A 283 -5.72 6.95 15.22
CA GLY A 283 -6.70 6.14 14.48
C GLY A 283 -7.03 4.82 15.14
N ALA A 284 -6.06 4.17 15.79
CA ALA A 284 -6.26 2.90 16.48
C ALA A 284 -7.22 2.97 17.69
N ALA A 285 -7.43 4.15 18.27
CA ALA A 285 -8.32 4.36 19.41
C ALA A 285 -9.74 4.80 19.01
N LEU A 286 -9.95 5.16 17.74
CA LEU A 286 -11.22 5.71 17.26
C LEU A 286 -12.32 4.66 17.26
N GLN A 287 -13.53 5.08 17.64
CA GLN A 287 -14.72 4.25 17.57
C GLN A 287 -15.51 4.59 16.29
N VAL A 288 -16.30 3.63 15.80
CA VAL A 288 -17.22 3.87 14.69
C VAL A 288 -18.29 4.87 15.11
N GLU A 289 -18.67 5.77 14.20
CA GLU A 289 -19.75 6.72 14.44
C GLU A 289 -21.09 5.99 14.63
N ALA A 290 -21.79 6.31 15.71
CA ALA A 290 -23.05 5.66 16.07
C ALA A 290 -24.25 6.26 15.32
N ASP A 291 -24.19 7.55 14.95
CA ASP A 291 -25.24 8.23 14.19
C ASP A 291 -24.96 8.17 12.67
N PRO A 292 -25.75 7.43 11.88
CA PRO A 292 -25.56 7.31 10.44
C PRO A 292 -25.65 8.64 9.70
N GLU A 293 -26.46 9.59 10.18
CA GLU A 293 -26.61 10.90 9.54
C GLU A 293 -25.36 11.76 9.76
N VAL A 294 -24.75 11.69 10.95
CA VAL A 294 -23.46 12.33 11.23
C VAL A 294 -22.36 11.75 10.34
N ALA A 295 -22.30 10.42 10.22
CA ALA A 295 -21.34 9.75 9.35
C ALA A 295 -21.52 10.17 7.89
N ARG A 296 -22.77 10.21 7.40
CA ARG A 296 -23.12 10.64 6.04
C ARG A 296 -22.66 12.07 5.76
N LEU A 297 -22.94 13.01 6.67
CA LEU A 297 -22.55 14.42 6.51
C LEU A 297 -21.02 14.60 6.45
N LYS A 298 -20.28 13.80 7.23
CA LYS A 298 -18.80 13.86 7.28
C LYS A 298 -18.11 13.15 6.12
N SER A 299 -18.78 12.21 5.45
CA SER A 299 -18.21 11.37 4.38
C SER A 299 -17.88 12.09 3.08
N SER A 300 -18.25 13.37 2.92
CA SER A 300 -18.13 14.13 1.67
C SER A 300 -16.81 14.88 1.51
N VAL A 301 -16.35 15.05 0.26
CA VAL A 301 -15.18 15.89 -0.07
C VAL A 301 -15.37 17.33 0.42
N ASP A 302 -16.59 17.87 0.31
CA ASP A 302 -16.86 19.26 0.70
C ASP A 302 -16.65 19.47 2.19
N MET A 303 -16.97 18.48 3.04
CA MET A 303 -16.66 18.56 4.46
C MET A 303 -15.15 18.69 4.71
N VAL A 304 -14.31 17.91 4.00
CA VAL A 304 -12.85 18.05 4.08
C VAL A 304 -12.40 19.43 3.59
N ARG A 305 -13.04 19.96 2.53
CA ARG A 305 -12.76 21.32 2.03
C ARG A 305 -13.11 22.43 3.02
N ALA A 306 -13.94 22.17 4.04
CA ALA A 306 -14.23 23.12 5.11
C ALA A 306 -13.01 23.44 6.01
N ILE A 307 -11.96 22.61 5.98
CA ILE A 307 -10.72 22.86 6.73
C ILE A 307 -9.95 24.09 6.19
N GLU A 308 -9.90 24.28 4.87
CA GLU A 308 -9.20 25.43 4.29
C GLU A 308 -9.76 26.80 4.74
N PRO A 309 -11.08 27.08 4.67
CA PRO A 309 -11.63 28.32 5.20
C PRO A 309 -11.48 28.40 6.73
N ALA A 310 -11.52 27.28 7.45
CA ALA A 310 -11.28 27.25 8.89
C ALA A 310 -9.87 27.75 9.26
N VAL A 311 -8.84 27.29 8.53
CA VAL A 311 -7.45 27.75 8.75
C VAL A 311 -7.27 29.21 8.32
N ARG A 312 -7.85 29.62 7.17
CA ARG A 312 -7.71 30.99 6.65
C ARG A 312 -8.20 32.09 7.60
N LEU A 313 -9.16 31.79 8.47
CA LEU A 313 -9.64 32.73 9.49
C LEU A 313 -8.55 33.16 10.49
N TYR A 314 -7.48 32.38 10.59
CA TYR A 314 -6.32 32.67 11.44
C TYR A 314 -5.11 33.18 10.64
N GLU A 315 -5.25 33.41 9.33
CA GLU A 315 -4.20 33.90 8.43
C GLU A 315 -4.43 35.36 8.00
N GLU A 316 -5.22 36.13 8.76
CA GLU A 316 -5.55 37.52 8.45
C GLU A 316 -4.50 38.50 9.04
N PRO A 317 -3.82 39.31 8.20
CA PRO A 317 -2.85 40.27 8.69
C PRO A 317 -3.51 41.41 9.48
N PRO A 318 -2.82 42.00 10.47
CA PRO A 318 -3.30 43.18 11.17
C PRO A 318 -3.59 44.34 10.21
N THR A 319 -4.75 44.98 10.38
CA THR A 319 -5.19 46.13 9.57
C THR A 319 -4.74 47.48 10.12
N GLU A 320 -4.33 47.52 11.38
CA GLU A 320 -3.77 48.69 12.04
C GLU A 320 -2.25 48.55 12.13
N GLY A 321 -1.53 49.64 11.83
CA GLY A 321 -0.09 49.71 12.04
C GLY A 321 0.26 49.88 13.52
N MET A 322 1.50 49.57 13.87
CA MET A 322 2.01 49.74 15.23
C MET A 322 3.41 50.36 15.21
N GLU A 323 3.76 51.05 16.28
CA GLU A 323 5.11 51.51 16.54
C GLU A 323 5.88 50.41 17.28
N VAL A 324 7.07 50.09 16.78
CA VAL A 324 7.96 49.08 17.37
C VAL A 324 9.16 49.80 17.98
N GLU A 325 9.16 49.90 19.31
CA GLU A 325 10.25 50.51 20.05
C GLU A 325 11.51 49.63 19.99
N THR A 326 12.66 50.22 19.67
CA THR A 326 13.97 49.57 19.76
C THR A 326 14.93 50.41 20.60
N HIS A 327 16.07 49.83 20.98
CA HIS A 327 17.09 50.55 21.77
C HIS A 327 17.71 51.75 21.04
N TRP A 328 17.50 51.86 19.72
CA TRP A 328 18.16 52.86 18.86
C TRP A 328 17.17 53.80 18.18
N ALA A 329 16.06 53.27 17.65
CA ALA A 329 15.01 54.07 17.02
C ALA A 329 13.67 53.35 17.03
N ASP A 330 12.58 54.13 17.08
CA ASP A 330 11.23 53.60 16.95
C ASP A 330 10.91 53.40 15.45
N VAL A 331 10.49 52.19 15.10
CA VAL A 331 10.20 51.81 13.71
C VAL A 331 8.69 51.65 13.52
N TRP A 332 8.13 52.33 12.53
CA TRP A 332 6.72 52.20 12.19
C TRP A 332 6.45 50.97 11.32
N LEU A 333 5.66 50.03 11.84
CA LEU A 333 5.18 48.85 11.14
C LEU A 333 3.76 49.10 10.64
N SER A 334 3.60 49.31 9.33
CA SER A 334 2.32 49.57 8.68
C SER A 334 1.55 48.28 8.37
N ALA A 335 0.25 48.41 8.07
CA ALA A 335 -0.57 47.29 7.60
C ALA A 335 -0.09 46.70 6.25
N THR A 336 0.63 47.50 5.44
CA THR A 336 1.20 47.00 4.16
C THR A 336 2.39 46.08 4.42
N ASP A 337 3.21 46.38 5.42
CA ASP A 337 4.36 45.56 5.81
C ASP A 337 3.89 44.22 6.40
N TRP A 338 2.83 44.24 7.21
CA TRP A 338 2.18 43.02 7.69
C TRP A 338 1.70 42.14 6.53
N ALA A 339 1.04 42.74 5.53
CA ALA A 339 0.56 42.01 4.37
C ALA A 339 1.71 41.45 3.51
N GLU A 340 2.81 42.19 3.38
CA GLU A 340 4.02 41.75 2.67
C GLU A 340 4.66 40.55 3.36
N ALA A 341 4.89 40.62 4.68
CA ALA A 341 5.42 39.51 5.46
C ALA A 341 4.53 38.26 5.39
N PHE A 342 3.19 38.44 5.45
CA PHE A 342 2.23 37.33 5.38
C PHE A 342 2.16 36.69 3.99
N ALA A 343 2.60 37.39 2.95
CA ALA A 343 2.68 36.86 1.58
C ALA A 343 4.00 36.14 1.27
N ALA A 344 4.97 36.16 2.19
CA ALA A 344 6.29 35.55 1.99
C ALA A 344 6.28 34.03 1.83
N PRO A 345 5.47 33.24 2.57
CA PRO A 345 5.47 31.78 2.44
C PRO A 345 5.04 31.32 1.04
N ALA A 346 5.73 30.32 0.52
CA ALA A 346 5.36 29.72 -0.76
C ALA A 346 3.96 29.06 -0.70
N PRO A 347 3.21 29.03 -1.81
CA PRO A 347 1.93 28.32 -1.85
C PRO A 347 2.09 26.84 -1.45
N GLY A 348 1.24 26.39 -0.52
CA GLY A 348 1.29 25.02 0.03
C GLY A 348 2.18 24.85 1.26
N THR A 349 2.82 25.91 1.75
CA THR A 349 3.51 25.88 3.06
C THR A 349 2.48 25.66 4.19
N PRO A 350 2.69 24.70 5.11
CA PRO A 350 1.79 24.52 6.25
C PRO A 350 1.75 25.74 7.18
N HIS A 351 0.60 25.99 7.80
CA HIS A 351 0.36 27.20 8.62
C HIS A 351 1.39 27.41 9.75
N ASN A 352 1.67 26.38 10.54
CA ASN A 352 2.59 26.45 11.67
C ASN A 352 4.05 26.61 11.22
N GLU A 353 4.40 26.08 10.04
CA GLU A 353 5.74 26.22 9.45
C GLU A 353 5.95 27.57 8.76
N ALA A 354 4.90 28.10 8.12
CA ALA A 354 4.88 29.43 7.53
C ALA A 354 5.17 30.53 8.56
N ARG A 355 4.79 30.30 9.83
CA ARG A 355 5.02 31.22 10.95
C ARG A 355 6.49 31.65 11.08
N ASP A 356 7.44 30.73 10.96
CA ASP A 356 8.87 31.07 11.04
C ASP A 356 9.29 31.94 9.86
N GLN A 357 8.83 31.62 8.65
CA GLN A 357 9.15 32.39 7.43
C GLN A 357 8.58 33.83 7.52
N ILE A 358 7.33 33.97 7.95
CA ILE A 358 6.68 35.27 8.14
C ILE A 358 7.42 36.09 9.20
N TRP A 359 7.84 35.45 10.30
CA TRP A 359 8.60 36.14 11.35
C TRP A 359 9.95 36.65 10.85
N GLU A 360 10.70 35.82 10.12
CA GLU A 360 11.99 36.24 9.56
C GLU A 360 11.84 37.33 8.50
N GLU A 361 10.80 37.29 7.68
CA GLU A 361 10.51 38.35 6.72
C GLU A 361 10.13 39.66 7.43
N LEU A 362 9.29 39.59 8.47
CA LEU A 362 8.89 40.75 9.27
C LEU A 362 10.10 41.43 9.91
N LEU A 363 11.04 40.64 10.45
CA LEU A 363 12.29 41.17 10.99
C LEU A 363 13.15 41.82 9.89
N THR A 364 13.19 41.24 8.70
CA THR A 364 13.94 41.79 7.56
C THR A 364 13.38 43.15 7.14
N ILE A 365 12.05 43.26 6.97
CA ILE A 365 11.38 44.53 6.65
C ILE A 365 11.65 45.60 7.73
N LEU A 366 11.63 45.23 9.01
CA LEU A 366 11.91 46.15 10.10
C LEU A 366 13.38 46.59 10.15
N ILE A 367 14.32 45.70 9.82
CA ILE A 367 15.76 46.02 9.72
C ILE A 367 16.01 46.97 8.55
N ASP A 368 15.45 46.69 7.37
CA ASP A 368 15.58 47.55 6.18
C ASP A 368 15.04 48.97 6.42
N LYS A 369 14.01 49.11 7.26
CA LYS A 369 13.49 50.42 7.70
C LYS A 369 14.37 51.10 8.75
N HIS A 370 15.12 50.33 9.52
CA HIS A 370 16.08 50.83 10.49
C HIS A 370 17.39 51.31 9.84
N GLU A 371 17.81 50.71 8.71
CA GLU A 371 18.98 51.10 7.90
C GLU A 371 18.91 52.54 7.33
N ALA A 372 17.90 53.32 7.68
CA ALA A 372 17.90 54.77 7.48
C ALA A 372 18.87 55.53 8.42
N ASP A 373 19.45 54.89 9.46
CA ASP A 373 20.48 55.44 10.35
C ASP A 373 21.71 54.48 10.49
N ASP A 374 22.84 54.84 9.86
CA ASP A 374 24.05 54.03 9.58
C ASP A 374 24.91 53.56 10.81
N GLU A 375 24.43 53.62 12.05
CA GLU A 375 25.30 53.45 13.25
C GLU A 375 25.29 52.06 13.93
N VAL A 376 24.46 51.09 13.52
CA VAL A 376 24.25 49.83 14.26
C VAL A 376 24.36 48.57 13.37
N SER A 377 24.98 47.50 13.88
CA SER A 377 25.02 46.20 13.19
C SER A 377 23.63 45.56 13.07
N PRO A 378 23.21 45.07 11.88
CA PRO A 378 21.91 44.44 11.66
C PRO A 378 21.60 43.27 12.62
N GLU A 379 22.61 42.53 13.06
CA GLU A 379 22.43 41.41 14.00
C GLU A 379 21.96 41.86 15.39
N LEU A 380 22.42 43.04 15.85
CA LEU A 380 22.02 43.59 17.14
C LEU A 380 20.57 44.09 17.09
N VAL A 381 20.20 44.74 15.97
CA VAL A 381 18.83 45.20 15.70
C VAL A 381 17.88 44.01 15.66
N ARG A 382 18.24 42.96 14.90
CA ARG A 382 17.47 41.70 14.83
C ARG A 382 17.22 41.10 16.21
N ARG A 383 18.24 41.06 17.07
CA ARG A 383 18.12 40.52 18.43
C ARG A 383 17.20 41.36 19.32
N SER A 384 17.26 42.69 19.21
CA SER A 384 16.37 43.60 19.96
C SER A 384 14.92 43.44 19.51
N LEU A 385 14.68 43.40 18.20
CA LEU A 385 13.34 43.19 17.62
C LEU A 385 12.76 41.84 18.03
N ALA A 386 13.57 40.77 18.00
CA ALA A 386 13.15 39.44 18.42
C ALA A 386 12.78 39.34 19.92
N GLN A 387 13.24 40.29 20.74
CA GLN A 387 12.95 40.38 22.17
C GLN A 387 11.86 41.41 22.51
N ASN A 388 11.36 42.16 21.52
CA ASN A 388 10.30 43.15 21.74
C ASN A 388 8.97 42.44 22.06
N THR A 389 8.47 42.67 23.28
CA THR A 389 7.27 41.97 23.79
C THR A 389 6.00 42.35 23.02
N ASP A 390 5.87 43.60 22.60
CA ASP A 390 4.67 44.11 21.93
C ASP A 390 4.59 43.56 20.50
N LEU A 391 5.71 43.55 19.77
CA LEU A 391 5.81 42.95 18.45
C LEU A 391 5.52 41.45 18.49
N VAL A 392 6.14 40.72 19.44
CA VAL A 392 5.91 39.28 19.60
C VAL A 392 4.45 39.00 19.98
N THR A 393 3.84 39.81 20.84
CA THR A 393 2.44 39.64 21.24
C THR A 393 1.48 39.92 20.08
N ALA A 394 1.72 40.99 19.32
CA ALA A 394 0.96 41.30 18.12
C ALA A 394 1.04 40.17 17.08
N PHE A 395 2.26 39.65 16.84
CA PHE A 395 2.46 38.53 15.92
C PHE A 395 1.81 37.23 16.40
N ASN A 396 1.91 36.88 17.69
CA ASN A 396 1.26 35.69 18.26
C ASN A 396 -0.27 35.75 18.14
N LYS A 397 -0.85 36.96 18.21
CA LYS A 397 -2.29 37.17 18.04
C LYS A 397 -2.70 37.09 16.56
N ALA A 398 -1.86 37.61 15.66
CA ALA A 398 -2.15 37.65 14.23
C ALA A 398 -1.93 36.30 13.54
N TRP A 399 -1.02 35.46 14.04
CA TRP A 399 -0.71 34.14 13.48
C TRP A 399 -0.51 33.11 14.59
N PRO A 400 -1.58 32.66 15.29
CA PRO A 400 -1.44 31.72 16.40
C PRO A 400 -0.88 30.36 15.94
N VAL A 401 -0.25 29.62 16.86
CA VAL A 401 0.06 28.20 16.60
C VAL A 401 -1.20 27.39 16.88
N ILE A 402 -1.62 26.58 15.91
CA ILE A 402 -2.90 25.85 15.97
C ILE A 402 -2.65 24.35 15.94
N GLU A 403 -3.30 23.65 16.86
CA GLU A 403 -3.37 22.19 16.87
C GLU A 403 -4.55 21.72 16.01
N ALA A 404 -4.32 20.69 15.18
CA ALA A 404 -5.37 20.15 14.29
C ALA A 404 -6.60 19.65 15.05
N ALA A 405 -6.41 19.03 16.21
CA ALA A 405 -7.49 18.54 17.05
C ALA A 405 -8.35 19.68 17.61
N ASP A 406 -7.75 20.83 17.92
CA ASP A 406 -8.48 21.99 18.43
C ASP A 406 -9.29 22.66 17.31
N LEU A 407 -8.69 22.84 16.13
CA LEU A 407 -9.39 23.38 14.95
C LEU A 407 -10.63 22.56 14.58
N VAL A 408 -10.49 21.22 14.53
CA VAL A 408 -11.61 20.33 14.22
C VAL A 408 -12.61 20.29 15.39
N GLY A 409 -12.15 20.41 16.63
CA GLY A 409 -13.01 20.47 17.80
C GLY A 409 -13.93 21.70 17.77
N ASP A 410 -13.38 22.86 17.39
CA ASP A 410 -14.12 24.12 17.28
C ASP A 410 -15.25 24.04 16.23
N LEU A 411 -15.08 23.26 15.16
CA LEU A 411 -16.13 23.00 14.17
C LEU A 411 -17.35 22.30 14.80
N TRP A 412 -17.14 21.44 15.80
CA TRP A 412 -18.22 20.71 16.48
C TRP A 412 -18.80 21.47 17.68
N GLU A 413 -18.03 22.37 18.28
CA GLU A 413 -18.45 23.15 19.44
C GLU A 413 -19.21 24.43 19.06
N VAL A 414 -18.76 25.15 18.02
CA VAL A 414 -19.23 26.50 17.69
C VAL A 414 -20.05 26.53 16.38
N PRO A 415 -21.40 26.58 16.44
CA PRO A 415 -22.25 26.52 15.23
C PRO A 415 -22.10 27.69 14.27
N ALA A 416 -21.63 28.86 14.76
CA ALA A 416 -21.33 29.99 13.88
C ALA A 416 -20.08 29.73 13.04
N TYR A 417 -19.07 29.11 13.64
CA TYR A 417 -17.80 28.77 12.99
C TYR A 417 -18.02 27.71 11.92
N LEU A 418 -18.75 26.64 12.23
CA LEU A 418 -19.10 25.61 11.23
C LEU A 418 -19.87 26.17 10.04
N ARG A 419 -20.83 27.08 10.26
CA ARG A 419 -21.59 27.72 9.16
C ARG A 419 -20.74 28.61 8.27
N MET A 420 -19.72 29.25 8.82
CA MET A 420 -18.77 30.04 8.03
C MET A 420 -17.90 29.15 7.16
N CYS A 421 -17.44 28.01 7.69
CA CYS A 421 -16.55 27.09 7.00
C CYS A 421 -17.27 26.15 6.01
N ALA A 422 -18.51 25.77 6.33
CA ALA A 422 -19.35 24.86 5.56
C ALA A 422 -20.74 25.49 5.27
N PRO A 423 -20.82 26.51 4.40
CA PRO A 423 -22.05 27.27 4.14
C PRO A 423 -23.15 26.46 3.42
N TRP A 424 -22.83 25.29 2.87
CA TRP A 424 -23.79 24.40 2.23
C TRP A 424 -24.64 23.59 3.21
N LEU A 425 -24.26 23.53 4.50
CA LEU A 425 -25.01 22.82 5.51
C LEU A 425 -26.26 23.61 5.94
N SER A 426 -27.38 22.91 6.06
CA SER A 426 -28.59 23.47 6.64
C SER A 426 -28.43 23.69 8.16
N PRO A 427 -29.24 24.58 8.76
CA PRO A 427 -29.24 24.79 10.21
C PRO A 427 -29.55 23.52 11.02
N ASP A 428 -30.25 22.55 10.44
CA ASP A 428 -30.61 21.29 11.09
C ASP A 428 -29.41 20.34 11.10
N GLU A 429 -28.72 20.20 9.96
CA GLU A 429 -27.48 19.42 9.84
C GLU A 429 -26.37 19.96 10.76
N VAL A 430 -26.22 21.29 10.86
CA VAL A 430 -25.28 21.93 11.81
C VAL A 430 -25.60 21.57 13.26
N ARG A 431 -26.89 21.47 13.62
CA ARG A 431 -27.30 21.05 14.98
C ARG A 431 -27.02 19.57 15.22
N THR A 432 -27.20 18.73 14.20
CA THR A 432 -26.90 17.29 14.26
C THR A 432 -25.41 17.02 14.46
N LEU A 433 -24.53 17.79 13.80
CA LEU A 433 -23.08 17.65 13.93
C LEU A 433 -22.51 18.14 15.27
N ARG A 434 -23.31 18.85 16.07
CA ARG A 434 -22.86 19.38 17.37
C ARG A 434 -22.70 18.26 18.38
N ARG A 435 -21.58 18.26 19.11
CA ARG A 435 -21.31 17.30 20.18
C ARG A 435 -21.14 17.98 21.53
N ALA A 436 -21.43 17.24 22.60
CA ALA A 436 -21.19 17.70 23.97
C ALA A 436 -19.70 17.59 24.36
N ASP A 437 -19.04 16.54 23.87
CA ASP A 437 -17.58 16.39 23.91
C ASP A 437 -17.05 16.48 22.47
N ALA A 438 -16.42 17.60 22.14
CA ALA A 438 -15.90 17.87 20.80
C ALA A 438 -14.68 16.98 20.45
N ARG A 439 -14.02 16.37 21.45
CA ARG A 439 -12.83 15.54 21.28
C ARG A 439 -13.13 14.04 21.34
N ALA A 440 -14.40 13.66 21.47
CA ALA A 440 -14.84 12.28 21.31
C ALA A 440 -14.80 11.88 19.82
N TRP A 441 -13.60 11.68 19.30
CA TRP A 441 -13.33 11.41 17.90
C TRP A 441 -13.89 10.05 17.47
N THR A 442 -14.50 10.04 16.28
CA THR A 442 -14.96 8.83 15.61
C THR A 442 -14.16 8.61 14.31
N VAL A 443 -14.28 7.43 13.72
CA VAL A 443 -13.65 7.12 12.42
C VAL A 443 -14.03 8.15 11.35
N SER A 444 -15.27 8.67 11.38
CA SER A 444 -15.73 9.70 10.44
C SER A 444 -15.06 11.08 10.60
N ASP A 445 -14.37 11.33 11.72
CA ASP A 445 -13.57 12.55 11.93
C ASP A 445 -12.16 12.45 11.35
N LEU A 446 -11.70 11.23 11.05
CA LEU A 446 -10.33 10.95 10.64
C LEU A 446 -9.89 11.76 9.40
N PRO A 447 -10.68 11.88 8.33
CA PRO A 447 -10.27 12.67 7.16
C PRO A 447 -10.12 14.17 7.45
N LEU A 448 -10.92 14.69 8.38
CA LEU A 448 -10.89 16.10 8.79
C LEU A 448 -9.66 16.39 9.64
N LEU A 449 -9.34 15.49 10.57
CA LEU A 449 -8.12 15.56 11.38
C LEU A 449 -6.87 15.44 10.50
N ASP A 450 -6.87 14.54 9.52
CA ASP A 450 -5.78 14.36 8.56
C ASP A 450 -5.55 15.61 7.72
N ALA A 451 -6.62 16.15 7.12
CA ALA A 451 -6.54 17.37 6.32
C ALA A 451 -6.11 18.58 7.16
N ALA A 452 -6.60 18.71 8.39
CA ALA A 452 -6.18 19.77 9.32
C ALA A 452 -4.70 19.65 9.67
N ARG A 453 -4.19 18.45 9.97
CA ARG A 453 -2.76 18.23 10.25
C ARG A 453 -1.88 18.57 9.08
N GLN A 454 -2.25 18.17 7.87
CA GLN A 454 -1.44 18.48 6.69
C GLN A 454 -1.43 19.98 6.38
N ARG A 455 -2.58 20.66 6.52
CA ARG A 455 -2.67 22.10 6.27
C ARG A 455 -2.00 22.95 7.36
N LEU A 456 -2.06 22.50 8.61
CA LEU A 456 -1.44 23.19 9.74
C LEU A 456 0.05 22.87 9.87
N GLY A 457 0.48 21.66 9.49
CA GLY A 457 1.82 21.15 9.75
C GLY A 457 2.01 20.81 11.23
N ASP A 458 3.23 20.44 11.59
CA ASP A 458 3.54 20.06 12.96
C ASP A 458 3.82 21.30 13.84
N PRO A 459 3.05 21.54 14.91
CA PRO A 459 3.25 22.66 15.85
C PRO A 459 4.63 22.69 16.52
N GLU A 460 5.24 21.51 16.69
CA GLU A 460 6.59 21.36 17.24
C GLU A 460 7.67 21.31 16.16
N ALA A 461 7.34 21.28 14.86
CA ALA A 461 8.35 21.26 13.79
C ALA A 461 9.33 22.42 13.93
N SER A 462 8.84 23.64 14.17
CA SER A 462 9.68 24.82 14.42
C SER A 462 10.62 24.61 15.61
N ARG A 463 10.09 24.10 16.74
CA ARG A 463 10.89 23.84 17.94
C ARG A 463 11.94 22.75 17.70
N ARG A 464 11.59 21.68 17.00
CA ARG A 464 12.51 20.59 16.64
C ARG A 464 13.58 21.07 15.65
N ARG A 465 13.20 21.86 14.64
CA ARG A 465 14.13 22.48 13.70
C ARG A 465 15.12 23.39 14.42
N ARG A 466 14.65 24.29 15.29
CA ARG A 466 15.53 25.14 16.11
C ARG A 466 16.43 24.35 17.04
N ARG A 467 15.94 23.25 17.64
CA ARG A 467 16.78 22.35 18.46
C ARG A 467 17.83 21.64 17.61
N HIS A 468 17.48 21.20 16.42
CA HIS A 468 18.38 20.57 15.47
C HIS A 468 19.43 21.59 15.00
N GLU A 469 19.04 22.77 14.53
CA GLU A 469 19.95 23.86 14.15
C GLU A 469 20.87 24.27 15.31
N ALA A 470 20.34 24.38 16.53
CA ALA A 470 21.16 24.65 17.71
C ALA A 470 22.15 23.52 18.02
N ALA A 471 21.76 22.25 17.80
CA ALA A 471 22.65 21.11 17.94
C ALA A 471 23.73 21.07 16.85
N VAL A 472 23.36 21.34 15.59
CA VAL A 472 24.29 21.54 14.46
C VAL A 472 25.28 22.66 14.78
N ALA A 473 24.80 23.81 15.24
CA ALA A 473 25.63 24.96 15.57
C ALA A 473 26.54 24.68 16.77
N ALA A 474 26.05 23.98 17.79
CA ALA A 474 26.86 23.57 18.94
C ALA A 474 27.97 22.58 18.55
N GLU A 475 27.66 21.64 17.65
CA GLU A 475 28.65 20.68 17.14
C GLU A 475 29.66 21.36 16.21
N ARG A 476 29.22 22.28 15.34
CA ARG A 476 30.12 23.14 14.55
C ARG A 476 31.08 23.93 15.44
N ALA A 477 30.55 24.61 16.45
CA ALA A 477 31.37 25.35 17.41
C ALA A 477 32.32 24.46 18.23
N ARG A 478 31.97 23.19 18.46
CA ARG A 478 32.86 22.21 19.08
C ARG A 478 33.97 21.78 18.13
N MET A 479 33.63 21.50 16.87
CA MET A 479 34.59 21.11 15.84
C MET A 479 35.58 22.23 15.54
N ASP A 480 35.09 23.49 15.48
CA ASP A 480 35.94 24.68 15.34
C ASP A 480 36.96 24.77 16.49
N ARG A 481 36.55 24.53 17.74
CA ARG A 481 37.48 24.50 18.88
C ARG A 481 38.52 23.38 18.78
N VAL A 482 38.12 22.19 18.33
CA VAL A 482 39.04 21.05 18.15
C VAL A 482 40.05 21.35 17.05
N ILE A 483 39.60 21.94 15.94
CA ILE A 483 40.47 22.39 14.85
C ILE A 483 41.45 23.44 15.36
N ASP A 484 40.97 24.47 16.07
CA ASP A 484 41.83 25.50 16.63
C ASP A 484 42.87 24.95 17.62
N GLU A 485 42.54 23.91 18.40
CA GLU A 485 43.47 23.23 19.32
C GLU A 485 44.53 22.41 18.58
N ILE A 486 44.16 21.68 17.52
CA ILE A 486 45.10 20.95 16.65
C ILE A 486 46.05 21.92 15.96
N LEU A 487 45.53 23.04 15.45
CA LEU A 487 46.32 24.10 14.82
C LEU A 487 47.31 24.77 15.78
N GLN A 488 47.05 24.76 17.09
CA GLN A 488 47.98 25.26 18.11
C GLN A 488 49.07 24.26 18.52
N GLN A 489 48.93 22.98 18.17
CA GLN A 489 49.90 21.93 18.52
C GLN A 489 50.85 21.55 17.36
N GLU A 490 50.53 21.89 16.11
CA GLU A 490 51.37 21.60 14.94
C GLU A 490 51.96 22.88 14.31
N ASP A 491 53.28 23.03 14.38
CA ASP A 491 54.09 24.10 13.77
C ASP A 491 54.36 23.82 12.26
N ASP A 492 53.37 23.31 11.51
CA ASP A 492 53.55 22.88 10.12
C ASP A 492 52.64 23.67 9.15
N ASP A 493 53.21 24.74 8.58
CA ASP A 493 52.56 25.68 7.63
C ASP A 493 51.89 24.99 6.40
N GLY A 494 52.25 23.74 6.12
CA GLY A 494 51.72 22.94 5.01
C GLY A 494 50.30 22.38 5.23
N MET A 495 49.93 22.04 6.48
CA MET A 495 48.59 21.51 6.79
C MET A 495 47.54 22.63 6.91
N MET A 496 47.99 23.84 7.29
CA MET A 496 47.19 25.07 7.38
C MET A 496 46.49 25.44 6.07
N ALA A 497 47.12 25.19 4.92
CA ALA A 497 46.56 25.51 3.61
C ALA A 497 45.56 24.47 3.08
N GLN A 498 45.57 23.24 3.63
CA GLN A 498 44.61 22.18 3.31
C GLN A 498 43.38 22.23 4.23
N LEU A 499 43.54 22.62 5.49
CA LEU A 499 42.43 22.73 6.46
C LEU A 499 41.60 24.03 6.30
N ASN A 500 42.20 25.12 5.80
CA ASN A 500 41.49 26.38 5.53
C ASN A 500 40.78 26.45 4.17
N GLN A 501 40.85 25.40 3.34
CA GLN A 501 39.97 25.28 2.18
C GLN A 501 38.58 24.88 2.69
N GLY A 502 37.64 25.82 2.66
CA GLY A 502 36.33 25.81 3.35
C GLY A 502 35.32 24.71 3.01
N GLY A 503 35.77 23.48 2.73
CA GLY A 503 34.92 22.30 2.57
C GLY A 503 35.14 21.21 3.63
N LEU A 504 36.26 21.20 4.36
CA LEU A 504 36.51 20.15 5.36
C LEU A 504 35.82 20.42 6.71
N ARG A 505 35.61 21.69 7.08
CA ARG A 505 34.87 22.07 8.30
C ARG A 505 33.41 21.61 8.24
N ASP A 506 32.77 21.78 7.09
CA ASP A 506 31.40 21.29 6.85
C ASP A 506 31.33 19.77 6.69
N ALA A 507 32.36 19.13 6.12
CA ALA A 507 32.41 17.67 5.96
C ALA A 507 32.68 16.89 7.27
N LEU A 508 33.09 17.57 8.34
CA LEU A 508 33.33 16.98 9.67
C LEU A 508 32.09 17.02 10.58
N VAL A 509 31.05 17.77 10.21
CA VAL A 509 29.78 17.78 10.93
C VAL A 509 28.99 16.55 10.47
N ASP A 510 28.94 15.53 11.31
CA ASP A 510 28.10 14.34 11.08
C ASP A 510 26.63 14.72 11.32
N GLU A 511 26.00 15.37 10.34
CA GLU A 511 24.59 15.75 10.39
C GLU A 511 23.67 14.53 10.57
N GLY A 512 24.12 13.32 10.19
CA GLY A 512 23.43 12.05 10.38
C GLY A 512 23.56 11.44 11.80
N ALA A 513 24.44 11.97 12.67
CA ALA A 513 24.50 11.60 14.08
C ALA A 513 23.55 12.43 14.97
N LEU A 514 22.93 13.47 14.40
CA LEU A 514 21.90 14.24 15.07
C LEU A 514 20.58 13.45 15.05
N PRO A 515 19.72 13.58 16.07
CA PRO A 515 18.41 12.94 16.03
C PRO A 515 17.66 13.45 14.80
N GLU A 516 17.45 12.59 13.80
CA GLU A 516 16.50 12.89 12.74
C GLU A 516 15.17 13.23 13.41
N ALA A 517 14.54 14.32 12.99
CA ALA A 517 13.16 14.56 13.34
C ALA A 517 12.39 13.33 12.84
N THR A 518 11.82 12.54 13.76
CA THR A 518 11.04 11.34 13.45
C THR A 518 9.91 11.73 12.50
N SER A 519 10.16 11.64 11.19
CA SER A 519 9.17 11.93 10.17
C SER A 519 8.26 10.72 10.09
N ASP A 520 6.95 10.95 10.17
CA ASP A 520 5.98 9.88 9.99
C ASP A 520 6.21 9.21 8.63
N PRO A 521 6.55 7.90 8.59
CA PRO A 521 6.82 7.19 7.35
C PRO A 521 5.58 7.10 6.43
N LEU A 522 4.38 7.34 6.96
CA LEU A 522 3.11 7.32 6.23
C LEU A 522 2.63 8.70 5.80
N ALA A 523 3.36 9.78 6.11
CA ALA A 523 3.02 11.14 5.68
C ALA A 523 3.16 11.35 4.17
N GLY A 524 3.96 10.51 3.49
CA GLY A 524 4.25 10.65 2.06
C GLY A 524 5.22 11.80 1.77
N PRO A 525 5.30 12.26 0.50
CA PRO A 525 4.50 11.82 -0.65
C PRO A 525 4.94 10.44 -1.17
N PHE A 526 3.97 9.66 -1.62
CA PHE A 526 4.15 8.39 -2.31
C PHE A 526 4.13 8.55 -3.82
N ALA A 527 4.93 7.74 -4.52
CA ALA A 527 4.98 7.76 -5.97
C ALA A 527 3.80 7.00 -6.60
N HIS A 528 3.31 5.95 -5.91
CA HIS A 528 2.14 5.14 -6.28
C HIS A 528 1.42 4.65 -5.02
N ILE A 529 0.09 4.58 -5.07
CA ILE A 529 -0.73 4.01 -3.99
C ILE A 529 -1.60 2.89 -4.53
N VAL A 530 -1.62 1.76 -3.83
CA VAL A 530 -2.51 0.63 -4.09
C VAL A 530 -3.58 0.60 -3.01
N VAL A 531 -4.84 0.50 -3.39
CA VAL A 531 -5.99 0.46 -2.47
C VAL A 531 -6.81 -0.79 -2.78
N ASP A 532 -6.84 -1.74 -1.85
CA ASP A 532 -7.75 -2.90 -1.94
C ASP A 532 -9.03 -2.67 -1.14
N GLU A 533 -10.12 -3.32 -1.55
CA GLU A 533 -11.49 -3.08 -1.07
C GLU A 533 -11.89 -1.60 -1.14
N ALA A 534 -11.48 -0.93 -2.21
CA ALA A 534 -11.59 0.52 -2.37
C ALA A 534 -13.04 1.04 -2.39
N GLN A 535 -14.03 0.16 -2.57
CA GLN A 535 -15.44 0.54 -2.57
C GLN A 535 -15.94 0.97 -1.18
N GLU A 536 -15.25 0.55 -0.11
CA GLU A 536 -15.60 0.87 1.27
C GLU A 536 -15.18 2.29 1.67
N LEU A 537 -14.22 2.89 0.97
CA LEU A 537 -13.73 4.23 1.26
C LEU A 537 -14.81 5.26 0.97
N THR A 538 -15.01 6.21 1.87
CA THR A 538 -15.81 7.41 1.66
C THR A 538 -15.07 8.44 0.81
N ASP A 539 -15.79 9.42 0.29
CA ASP A 539 -15.19 10.46 -0.56
C ASP A 539 -14.23 11.36 0.24
N ALA A 540 -14.49 11.54 1.53
CA ALA A 540 -13.61 12.21 2.47
C ALA A 540 -12.31 11.41 2.70
N GLU A 541 -12.39 10.09 2.93
CA GLU A 541 -11.22 9.24 3.10
C GLU A 541 -10.33 9.18 1.85
N TRP A 542 -10.91 9.26 0.65
CA TRP A 542 -10.13 9.41 -0.59
C TRP A 542 -9.21 10.64 -0.57
N GLN A 543 -9.61 11.74 0.06
CA GLN A 543 -8.77 12.95 0.14
C GLN A 543 -7.47 12.69 0.91
N MET A 544 -7.51 11.83 1.95
CA MET A 544 -6.32 11.46 2.71
C MET A 544 -5.26 10.80 1.83
N LEU A 545 -5.69 9.97 0.88
CA LEU A 545 -4.81 9.26 -0.06
C LEU A 545 -4.33 10.17 -1.20
N LEU A 546 -5.20 11.03 -1.71
CA LEU A 546 -4.87 11.94 -2.81
C LEU A 546 -3.79 12.95 -2.44
N GLN A 547 -3.85 13.49 -1.22
CA GLN A 547 -2.82 14.40 -0.72
C GLN A 547 -1.44 13.73 -0.64
N ARG A 548 -1.42 12.43 -0.35
CA ARG A 548 -0.21 11.60 -0.26
C ARG A 548 0.29 11.11 -1.62
N CYS A 549 -0.46 11.24 -2.71
CA CYS A 549 -0.04 10.85 -4.06
C CYS A 549 -0.25 11.97 -5.07
N PRO A 550 0.64 12.98 -5.10
CA PRO A 550 0.52 14.12 -6.02
C PRO A 550 0.54 13.71 -7.50
N SER A 551 1.17 12.57 -7.82
CA SER A 551 1.23 12.02 -9.18
C SER A 551 -0.12 11.46 -9.67
N ARG A 552 -1.11 11.29 -8.78
CA ARG A 552 -2.37 10.59 -9.04
C ARG A 552 -2.17 9.20 -9.65
N SER A 553 -1.08 8.55 -9.27
CA SER A 553 -0.76 7.19 -9.70
C SER A 553 -1.37 6.20 -8.72
N PHE A 554 -2.44 5.52 -9.13
CA PHE A 554 -3.19 4.61 -8.27
C PHE A 554 -3.45 3.26 -8.92
N THR A 555 -3.41 2.20 -8.12
CA THR A 555 -4.02 0.91 -8.44
C THR A 555 -5.16 0.68 -7.46
N ILE A 556 -6.39 0.82 -7.94
CA ILE A 556 -7.62 0.70 -7.16
C ILE A 556 -8.21 -0.67 -7.43
N VAL A 557 -8.54 -1.40 -6.39
CA VAL A 557 -9.01 -2.78 -6.48
C VAL A 557 -10.26 -2.90 -5.63
N GLY A 558 -11.32 -3.46 -6.20
CA GLY A 558 -12.58 -3.53 -5.49
C GLY A 558 -13.70 -4.20 -6.27
N ASP A 559 -14.87 -4.20 -5.66
CA ASP A 559 -16.11 -4.73 -6.23
C ASP A 559 -17.28 -3.85 -5.80
N ARG A 560 -17.93 -3.19 -6.77
CA ARG A 560 -19.12 -2.35 -6.50
C ARG A 560 -20.23 -3.14 -5.81
N ALA A 561 -20.38 -4.41 -6.14
CA ALA A 561 -21.40 -5.29 -5.60
C ALA A 561 -21.15 -5.68 -4.13
N GLN A 562 -19.96 -5.41 -3.59
CA GLN A 562 -19.59 -5.67 -2.19
C GLN A 562 -19.60 -4.41 -1.33
N ALA A 563 -19.95 -3.24 -1.90
CA ALA A 563 -20.01 -1.98 -1.19
C ALA A 563 -21.22 -1.94 -0.25
N ARG A 564 -20.96 -2.05 1.06
CA ARG A 564 -22.03 -2.15 2.08
C ARG A 564 -22.97 -0.95 2.03
N HIS A 565 -22.42 0.27 2.08
CA HIS A 565 -23.18 1.52 2.07
C HIS A 565 -23.72 1.95 0.70
N GLY A 566 -23.67 1.06 -0.30
CA GLY A 566 -24.16 1.28 -1.65
C GLY A 566 -23.16 2.00 -2.55
N PHE A 567 -22.98 1.46 -3.76
CA PHE A 567 -22.14 2.01 -4.81
C PHE A 567 -22.91 1.91 -6.13
N THR A 568 -23.83 2.84 -6.34
CA THR A 568 -24.78 2.80 -7.47
C THR A 568 -24.22 3.41 -8.74
N GLU A 569 -23.37 4.43 -8.63
CA GLU A 569 -22.66 5.06 -9.75
C GLU A 569 -21.51 4.19 -10.28
N SER A 570 -20.92 4.57 -11.42
CA SER A 570 -19.73 3.93 -11.97
C SER A 570 -18.45 4.30 -11.18
N TRP A 571 -17.39 3.49 -11.34
CA TRP A 571 -16.09 3.82 -10.75
C TRP A 571 -15.56 5.15 -11.27
N GLU A 572 -15.71 5.40 -12.57
CA GLU A 572 -15.29 6.63 -13.22
C GLU A 572 -15.97 7.87 -12.62
N GLU A 573 -17.31 7.86 -12.50
CA GLU A 573 -18.07 8.97 -11.92
C GLU A 573 -17.66 9.27 -10.47
N ARG A 574 -17.50 8.21 -9.66
CA ARG A 574 -17.08 8.35 -8.26
C ARG A 574 -15.66 8.90 -8.14
N LEU A 575 -14.73 8.38 -8.94
CA LEU A 575 -13.32 8.76 -8.87
C LEU A 575 -13.09 10.18 -9.42
N GLU A 576 -13.81 10.57 -10.48
CA GLU A 576 -13.80 11.95 -10.97
C GLU A 576 -14.28 12.93 -9.89
N ARG A 577 -15.33 12.57 -9.15
CA ARG A 577 -15.89 13.38 -8.06
C ARG A 577 -14.90 13.64 -6.92
N VAL A 578 -14.03 12.67 -6.60
CA VAL A 578 -12.97 12.85 -5.59
C VAL A 578 -11.71 13.51 -6.14
N GLY A 579 -11.58 13.65 -7.46
CA GLY A 579 -10.50 14.38 -8.13
C GLY A 579 -9.52 13.52 -8.93
N LEU A 580 -9.91 12.31 -9.33
CA LEU A 580 -9.14 11.43 -10.23
C LEU A 580 -9.77 11.42 -11.63
N ASP A 581 -9.15 12.12 -12.56
CA ASP A 581 -9.66 12.40 -13.91
C ASP A 581 -9.13 11.45 -15.01
N GLN A 582 -8.08 10.68 -14.71
CA GLN A 582 -7.48 9.72 -15.66
C GLN A 582 -7.68 8.29 -15.16
N VAL A 583 -8.88 7.75 -15.38
CA VAL A 583 -9.28 6.41 -14.92
C VAL A 583 -9.23 5.40 -16.07
N HIS A 584 -8.48 4.32 -15.86
CA HIS A 584 -8.47 3.14 -16.72
C HIS A 584 -9.12 1.97 -15.98
N LEU A 585 -10.31 1.56 -16.42
CA LEU A 585 -11.04 0.44 -15.83
C LEU A 585 -10.70 -0.88 -16.53
N ALA A 586 -10.35 -1.90 -15.76
CA ALA A 586 -10.21 -3.28 -16.19
C ALA A 586 -11.10 -4.19 -15.34
N SER A 587 -11.86 -5.07 -15.99
CA SER A 587 -12.82 -5.95 -15.31
C SER A 587 -12.34 -7.40 -15.28
N LEU A 588 -12.44 -8.07 -14.12
CA LEU A 588 -12.27 -9.51 -13.98
C LEU A 588 -13.63 -10.21 -13.87
N SER A 589 -14.03 -10.93 -14.92
CA SER A 589 -15.36 -11.53 -15.05
C SER A 589 -15.44 -13.02 -14.73
N ILE A 590 -14.29 -13.71 -14.59
CA ILE A 590 -14.26 -15.15 -14.37
C ILE A 590 -13.84 -15.48 -12.94
N ASN A 591 -14.70 -16.22 -12.25
CA ASN A 591 -14.46 -16.73 -10.91
C ASN A 591 -14.01 -18.20 -10.98
N TYR A 592 -12.96 -18.53 -10.25
CA TYR A 592 -12.41 -19.87 -10.16
C TYR A 592 -12.26 -20.40 -8.73
N ARG A 593 -12.61 -19.60 -7.71
CA ARG A 593 -12.52 -19.99 -6.30
C ARG A 593 -13.86 -20.47 -5.76
N THR A 594 -14.93 -19.71 -5.98
CA THR A 594 -16.26 -20.00 -5.44
C THR A 594 -17.05 -20.87 -6.44
N PRO A 595 -17.59 -22.03 -6.05
CA PRO A 595 -18.34 -22.92 -6.94
C PRO A 595 -19.58 -22.28 -7.59
N GLU A 596 -19.96 -22.76 -8.77
CA GLU A 596 -21.15 -22.34 -9.52
C GLU A 596 -22.44 -22.49 -8.70
N GLU A 597 -22.54 -23.53 -7.88
CA GLU A 597 -23.70 -23.79 -7.02
C GLU A 597 -23.90 -22.67 -5.98
N VAL A 598 -22.81 -22.18 -5.40
CA VAL A 598 -22.83 -21.06 -4.45
C VAL A 598 -23.19 -19.76 -5.15
N MET A 599 -22.56 -19.50 -6.31
CA MET A 599 -22.83 -18.28 -7.09
C MET A 599 -24.28 -18.22 -7.58
N THR A 600 -24.86 -19.35 -7.99
CA THR A 600 -26.26 -19.45 -8.42
C THR A 600 -27.23 -19.07 -7.30
N ALA A 601 -26.89 -19.40 -6.05
CA ALA A 601 -27.68 -19.01 -4.88
C ALA A 601 -27.46 -17.53 -4.49
N ALA A 602 -26.24 -17.01 -4.65
CA ALA A 602 -25.87 -15.67 -4.22
C ALA A 602 -26.26 -14.56 -5.22
N GLU A 603 -26.20 -14.83 -6.54
CA GLU A 603 -26.48 -13.85 -7.61
C GLU A 603 -27.85 -13.17 -7.47
N PRO A 604 -28.97 -13.89 -7.21
CA PRO A 604 -30.28 -13.27 -7.06
C PRO A 604 -30.35 -12.30 -5.88
N VAL A 605 -29.57 -12.54 -4.82
CA VAL A 605 -29.58 -11.71 -3.61
C VAL A 605 -29.07 -10.31 -3.90
N ILE A 606 -27.96 -10.20 -4.63
CA ILE A 606 -27.37 -8.89 -4.95
C ILE A 606 -28.07 -8.20 -6.10
N ARG A 607 -28.49 -8.94 -7.13
CA ARG A 607 -29.22 -8.37 -8.29
C ARG A 607 -30.59 -7.81 -7.93
N ALA A 608 -31.19 -8.24 -6.81
CA ALA A 608 -32.43 -7.67 -6.30
C ALA A 608 -32.31 -6.19 -5.91
N VAL A 609 -31.11 -5.75 -5.51
CA VAL A 609 -30.84 -4.36 -5.08
C VAL A 609 -29.93 -3.60 -6.04
N LEU A 610 -29.05 -4.30 -6.75
CA LEU A 610 -28.11 -3.75 -7.74
C LEU A 610 -28.22 -4.55 -9.05
N PRO A 611 -29.17 -4.21 -9.94
CA PRO A 611 -29.42 -4.99 -11.16
C PRO A 611 -28.21 -5.10 -12.09
N ASP A 612 -27.37 -4.06 -12.14
CA ASP A 612 -26.15 -3.94 -12.94
C ASP A 612 -24.90 -4.52 -12.27
N ALA A 613 -25.04 -5.20 -11.12
CA ALA A 613 -23.92 -5.82 -10.41
C ALA A 613 -23.09 -6.74 -11.31
N ASN A 614 -21.76 -6.58 -11.25
CA ASN A 614 -20.77 -7.38 -11.97
C ASN A 614 -20.55 -8.73 -11.28
N VAL A 615 -21.51 -9.64 -11.40
CA VAL A 615 -21.40 -10.99 -10.84
C VAL A 615 -20.56 -11.88 -11.76
N PRO A 616 -19.44 -12.45 -11.29
CA PRO A 616 -18.52 -13.19 -12.14
C PRO A 616 -19.07 -14.58 -12.48
N THR A 617 -18.75 -15.06 -13.68
CA THR A 617 -19.10 -16.41 -14.12
C THR A 617 -18.18 -17.41 -13.45
N SER A 618 -18.72 -18.35 -12.65
CA SER A 618 -17.92 -19.41 -12.05
C SER A 618 -17.65 -20.53 -13.07
N ILE A 619 -16.40 -20.93 -13.18
CA ILE A 619 -15.97 -22.08 -13.98
C ILE A 619 -15.68 -23.33 -13.14
N ARG A 620 -15.85 -23.23 -11.81
CA ARG A 620 -15.64 -24.32 -10.86
C ARG A 620 -16.98 -24.94 -10.50
N ARG A 621 -17.09 -26.27 -10.59
CA ARG A 621 -18.27 -27.03 -10.09
C ARG A 621 -17.84 -27.94 -8.96
N SER A 622 -18.53 -27.87 -7.82
CA SER A 622 -18.32 -28.83 -6.73
C SER A 622 -19.21 -30.07 -6.88
N GLY A 623 -20.36 -29.94 -7.57
CA GLY A 623 -21.40 -30.95 -7.60
C GLY A 623 -22.19 -31.06 -6.27
N ILE A 624 -21.90 -30.18 -5.30
CA ILE A 624 -22.52 -30.16 -3.98
C ILE A 624 -23.53 -29.00 -3.96
N PRO A 625 -24.85 -29.28 -3.90
CA PRO A 625 -25.84 -28.21 -3.84
C PRO A 625 -25.78 -27.47 -2.49
N VAL A 626 -26.18 -26.20 -2.50
CA VAL A 626 -26.37 -25.40 -1.29
C VAL A 626 -27.42 -26.08 -0.41
N GLN A 627 -27.08 -26.29 0.86
CA GLN A 627 -27.95 -26.98 1.81
C GLN A 627 -28.75 -25.97 2.63
N HIS A 628 -30.03 -26.26 2.83
CA HIS A 628 -30.91 -25.48 3.67
C HIS A 628 -31.41 -26.35 4.83
N GLY A 629 -31.44 -25.79 6.04
CA GLY A 629 -31.77 -26.54 7.25
C GLY A 629 -32.23 -25.68 8.41
N SER A 630 -32.40 -26.29 9.58
CA SER A 630 -32.72 -25.60 10.83
C SER A 630 -31.46 -25.25 11.61
N THR A 631 -31.46 -24.14 12.37
CA THR A 631 -30.34 -23.79 13.27
C THR A 631 -30.04 -24.88 14.32
N ALA A 632 -31.02 -25.73 14.64
CA ALA A 632 -30.82 -26.91 15.49
C ALA A 632 -29.84 -27.94 14.89
N GLU A 633 -29.60 -27.91 13.58
CA GLU A 633 -28.73 -28.84 12.85
C GLU A 633 -27.26 -28.37 12.79
N LEU A 634 -26.95 -27.15 13.29
CA LEU A 634 -25.62 -26.54 13.21
C LEU A 634 -24.51 -27.48 13.71
N GLN A 635 -24.67 -28.02 14.92
CA GLN A 635 -23.66 -28.88 15.52
C GLN A 635 -23.45 -30.17 14.70
N GLN A 636 -24.53 -30.76 14.19
CA GLN A 636 -24.46 -31.97 13.37
C GLN A 636 -23.73 -31.71 12.04
N VAL A 637 -24.00 -30.57 11.40
CA VAL A 637 -23.33 -30.17 10.15
C VAL A 637 -21.83 -30.01 10.37
N LEU A 638 -21.42 -29.30 11.44
CA LEU A 638 -20.02 -29.07 11.75
C LEU A 638 -19.28 -30.36 12.12
N ASP A 639 -19.86 -31.19 13.00
CA ASP A 639 -19.23 -32.44 13.44
C ASP A 639 -19.03 -33.42 12.29
N SER A 640 -20.03 -33.55 11.40
CA SER A 640 -19.94 -34.39 10.20
C SER A 640 -18.85 -33.89 9.26
N TRP A 641 -18.80 -32.58 9.02
CA TRP A 641 -17.83 -32.02 8.09
C TRP A 641 -16.39 -32.09 8.61
N LEU A 642 -16.17 -31.80 9.89
CA LEU A 642 -14.85 -31.89 10.53
C LEU A 642 -14.31 -33.33 10.59
N ALA A 643 -15.19 -34.33 10.66
CA ALA A 643 -14.81 -35.74 10.60
C ALA A 643 -14.36 -36.17 9.19
N GLU A 644 -14.96 -35.59 8.15
CA GLU A 644 -14.64 -35.87 6.74
C GLU A 644 -13.41 -35.10 6.22
N HIS A 645 -13.16 -33.91 6.77
CA HIS A 645 -12.10 -33.00 6.31
C HIS A 645 -11.06 -32.84 7.41
N ALA A 646 -9.85 -33.37 7.21
CA ALA A 646 -8.81 -33.33 8.25
C ALA A 646 -8.16 -31.94 8.43
N GLU A 647 -8.06 -31.15 7.36
CA GLU A 647 -7.33 -29.86 7.37
C GLU A 647 -8.19 -28.63 7.03
N GLY A 648 -9.45 -28.82 6.61
CA GLY A 648 -10.29 -27.70 6.19
C GLY A 648 -10.66 -26.73 7.32
N ILE A 649 -10.98 -25.50 6.96
CA ILE A 649 -11.45 -24.44 7.86
C ILE A 649 -12.91 -24.10 7.55
N ALA A 650 -13.75 -24.05 8.60
CA ALA A 650 -15.14 -23.64 8.51
C ALA A 650 -15.38 -22.27 9.15
N CYS A 651 -16.45 -21.59 8.75
CA CYS A 651 -16.93 -20.38 9.41
C CYS A 651 -18.45 -20.43 9.63
N VAL A 652 -18.87 -20.11 10.84
CA VAL A 652 -20.26 -19.81 11.19
C VAL A 652 -20.43 -18.30 11.14
N ILE A 653 -21.47 -17.82 10.46
CA ILE A 653 -21.75 -16.40 10.28
C ILE A 653 -23.17 -16.11 10.73
N GLY A 654 -23.34 -15.10 11.58
CA GLY A 654 -24.67 -14.67 12.07
C GLY A 654 -25.05 -15.19 13.45
N ASP A 655 -24.20 -15.98 14.11
CA ASP A 655 -24.43 -16.45 15.49
C ASP A 655 -23.34 -15.91 16.45
N PRO A 656 -23.59 -14.79 17.14
CA PRO A 656 -22.63 -14.22 18.08
C PRO A 656 -22.44 -15.05 19.36
N ALA A 657 -23.34 -16.00 19.65
CA ALA A 657 -23.23 -16.88 20.81
C ALA A 657 -22.35 -18.11 20.51
N PHE A 658 -22.06 -18.40 19.24
CA PHE A 658 -21.23 -19.53 18.86
C PHE A 658 -19.74 -19.26 19.17
N GLU A 659 -19.16 -20.06 20.06
CA GLU A 659 -17.73 -20.01 20.37
C GLU A 659 -16.90 -20.74 19.31
N GLY A 660 -16.01 -20.01 18.65
CA GLY A 660 -15.11 -20.57 17.65
C GLY A 660 -14.08 -21.56 18.22
N THR A 661 -13.63 -22.48 17.38
CA THR A 661 -12.52 -23.41 17.67
C THR A 661 -11.32 -23.09 16.76
N ALA A 662 -10.23 -23.86 16.87
CA ALA A 662 -9.07 -23.68 16.01
C ALA A 662 -9.38 -23.85 14.49
N ARG A 663 -10.40 -24.64 14.15
CA ARG A 663 -10.79 -24.95 12.76
C ARG A 663 -12.16 -24.41 12.35
N VAL A 664 -12.91 -23.85 13.29
CA VAL A 664 -14.24 -23.24 13.03
C VAL A 664 -14.24 -21.83 13.59
N ARG A 665 -14.31 -20.82 12.71
CA ARG A 665 -14.43 -19.43 13.14
C ARG A 665 -15.89 -19.04 13.32
N SER A 666 -16.15 -18.09 14.22
CA SER A 666 -17.43 -17.41 14.37
C SER A 666 -17.22 -15.94 14.03
N LEU A 667 -17.88 -15.44 13.00
CA LEU A 667 -17.71 -14.06 12.51
C LEU A 667 -19.06 -13.41 12.24
N SER A 668 -19.10 -12.08 12.33
CA SER A 668 -20.24 -11.32 11.81
C SER A 668 -20.13 -11.15 10.29
N PRO A 669 -21.22 -10.82 9.58
CA PRO A 669 -21.19 -10.56 8.14
C PRO A 669 -20.18 -9.46 7.76
N GLU A 670 -19.95 -8.46 8.62
CA GLU A 670 -19.01 -7.37 8.36
C GLU A 670 -17.55 -7.84 8.42
N HIS A 671 -17.22 -8.73 9.36
CA HIS A 671 -15.84 -9.18 9.61
C HIS A 671 -15.40 -10.35 8.72
N VAL A 672 -16.29 -10.93 7.93
CA VAL A 672 -15.94 -12.03 7.01
C VAL A 672 -15.28 -11.54 5.71
N LYS A 673 -15.34 -10.23 5.43
CA LYS A 673 -14.78 -9.62 4.22
C LYS A 673 -13.28 -9.90 4.07
N GLY A 674 -12.87 -10.20 2.84
CA GLY A 674 -11.48 -10.52 2.49
C GLY A 674 -10.98 -11.90 2.96
N LEU A 675 -11.82 -12.71 3.63
CA LEU A 675 -11.48 -14.07 4.08
C LEU A 675 -12.12 -15.12 3.15
N GLU A 676 -11.65 -16.37 3.22
CA GLU A 676 -12.21 -17.51 2.46
C GLU A 676 -12.20 -18.76 3.36
N PHE A 677 -13.23 -19.59 3.24
CA PHE A 677 -13.42 -20.81 4.04
C PHE A 677 -13.86 -21.98 3.17
N ASP A 678 -13.51 -23.21 3.54
CA ASP A 678 -13.95 -24.40 2.81
C ASP A 678 -15.46 -24.60 3.02
N LEU A 679 -15.91 -24.50 4.27
CA LEU A 679 -17.33 -24.53 4.66
C LEU A 679 -17.78 -23.19 5.24
N VAL A 680 -18.88 -22.64 4.73
CA VAL A 680 -19.60 -21.53 5.38
C VAL A 680 -20.99 -21.98 5.80
N VAL A 681 -21.34 -21.69 7.05
CA VAL A 681 -22.69 -21.88 7.61
C VAL A 681 -23.27 -20.52 7.96
N LEU A 682 -24.33 -20.11 7.26
CA LEU A 682 -25.07 -18.87 7.55
C LEU A 682 -26.22 -19.18 8.50
N ILE A 683 -26.33 -18.41 9.57
CA ILE A 683 -27.41 -18.47 10.54
C ILE A 683 -28.34 -17.29 10.32
N ASP A 684 -29.60 -17.56 10.00
CA ASP A 684 -30.66 -16.56 9.81
C ASP A 684 -30.24 -15.36 8.92
N PRO A 685 -29.78 -15.58 7.68
CA PRO A 685 -29.21 -14.52 6.83
C PRO A 685 -30.19 -13.36 6.54
N GLU A 686 -31.51 -13.60 6.63
CA GLU A 686 -32.53 -12.55 6.50
C GLU A 686 -32.43 -11.48 7.60
N THR A 687 -31.80 -11.81 8.73
CA THR A 687 -31.61 -10.90 9.87
C THR A 687 -30.39 -9.98 9.71
N PHE A 688 -29.55 -10.21 8.70
CA PHE A 688 -28.30 -9.44 8.50
C PHE A 688 -28.53 -7.98 8.08
N GLY A 689 -29.78 -7.60 7.81
CA GLY A 689 -30.16 -6.22 7.50
C GLY A 689 -31.19 -6.13 6.37
N THR A 690 -31.64 -4.91 6.12
CA THR A 690 -32.61 -4.59 5.05
C THR A 690 -31.97 -3.71 3.97
N GLY A 691 -32.60 -3.63 2.80
CA GLY A 691 -32.10 -2.81 1.69
C GLY A 691 -30.79 -3.31 1.11
N ILE A 692 -29.95 -2.38 0.63
CA ILE A 692 -28.66 -2.67 -0.02
C ILE A 692 -27.68 -3.30 0.97
N GLU A 693 -27.51 -2.72 2.16
CA GLU A 693 -26.56 -3.20 3.18
C GLU A 693 -26.79 -4.67 3.51
N GLY A 694 -28.03 -5.05 3.85
CA GLY A 694 -28.34 -6.44 4.17
C GLY A 694 -28.16 -7.41 2.99
N ALA A 695 -28.47 -6.97 1.77
CA ALA A 695 -28.27 -7.80 0.57
C ALA A 695 -26.78 -8.00 0.26
N VAL A 696 -25.96 -6.96 0.45
CA VAL A 696 -24.50 -7.02 0.32
C VAL A 696 -23.91 -7.94 1.39
N ASP A 697 -24.31 -7.78 2.66
CA ASP A 697 -23.79 -8.61 3.76
C ASP A 697 -24.13 -10.09 3.56
N ARG A 698 -25.34 -10.41 3.07
CA ARG A 698 -25.70 -11.78 2.65
C ARG A 698 -24.86 -12.26 1.47
N TYR A 699 -24.76 -11.48 0.40
CA TYR A 699 -23.99 -11.84 -0.80
C TYR A 699 -22.52 -12.10 -0.48
N VAL A 700 -21.89 -11.20 0.28
CA VAL A 700 -20.52 -11.32 0.74
C VAL A 700 -20.36 -12.59 1.57
N ALA A 701 -21.22 -12.81 2.57
CA ALA A 701 -21.12 -13.98 3.46
C ALA A 701 -21.27 -15.31 2.69
N MET A 702 -22.20 -15.39 1.74
CA MET A 702 -22.39 -16.57 0.89
C MET A 702 -21.16 -16.88 0.04
N THR A 703 -20.53 -15.84 -0.53
CA THR A 703 -19.44 -15.99 -1.51
C THR A 703 -18.07 -16.29 -0.88
N ARG A 704 -17.97 -16.31 0.46
CA ARG A 704 -16.76 -16.77 1.18
C ARG A 704 -16.57 -18.28 1.18
N ALA A 705 -17.59 -19.04 0.78
CA ALA A 705 -17.51 -20.49 0.65
C ALA A 705 -16.70 -20.88 -0.59
N THR A 706 -15.64 -21.66 -0.41
CA THR A 706 -14.83 -22.20 -1.50
C THR A 706 -15.19 -23.65 -1.83
N GLU A 707 -15.93 -24.37 -0.98
CA GLU A 707 -16.39 -25.73 -1.26
C GLU A 707 -17.88 -25.91 -0.99
N ARG A 708 -18.35 -25.63 0.23
CA ARG A 708 -19.73 -25.91 0.65
C ARG A 708 -20.36 -24.72 1.36
N LEU A 709 -21.61 -24.42 1.01
CA LEU A 709 -22.45 -23.43 1.68
C LEU A 709 -23.67 -24.13 2.32
N VAL A 710 -23.93 -23.80 3.57
CA VAL A 710 -25.10 -24.24 4.33
C VAL A 710 -25.81 -23.01 4.87
N ILE A 711 -27.14 -22.95 4.71
CA ILE A 711 -27.99 -21.87 5.21
C ILE A 711 -28.98 -22.46 6.20
N LEU A 712 -28.87 -22.05 7.47
CA LEU A 712 -29.72 -22.53 8.55
C LEU A 712 -30.65 -21.40 9.01
N THR A 713 -31.92 -21.72 9.18
CA THR A 713 -32.95 -20.76 9.62
C THR A 713 -33.63 -21.24 10.90
N SER A 714 -33.91 -20.31 11.82
CA SER A 714 -34.54 -20.60 13.11
C SER A 714 -36.06 -20.82 13.02
N GLY A 715 -36.66 -20.50 11.87
CA GLY A 715 -38.09 -20.72 11.57
C GLY A 715 -38.97 -19.50 11.77
#